data_AF-A0A661A9U0-F1
#
_entry.id   AF-A0A661A9U0-F1
#
_cell.length_a   1.000
_cell.length_b   1.000
_cell.length_c   1.000
_cell.angle_alpha   90.00
_cell.angle_beta   90.00
_cell.angle_gamma   90.00
#
_symmetry.space_group_name_H-M   'P 1'
#
loop_
_entity.id
_entity.type
_entity.pdbx_description
1 polymer ?
#
loop_
_entity_poly.entity_id
_entity_poly.type
_entity_poly.pdbx_seq_one_letter_code
_entity_poly.pdbx_strand_id
1 'polypeptide(L)'
;MEMTGEKTLKEIELHLQEIMRTIEDISSSTEVIYNTNLKFSGEIEEINKILENMFAKIQLFVEAAGTIVDRVSSSRITLEKTTSTLEKIVSYYKALLSSSEKALKGFEELETMGTRIFELLERLESINKTSLSTARNAEIKAYHAGEGGKGFEIVARELGEFTKKSIALVEDIMETIKTLKEESILVREHFKKFEEPIQKLEKGVASLNDGIEYIKESFKSIEEYSKLVGEEGEKQDRMRAELQRFTGELSTLSQKLLLNSSRANFITGQKITMGEILSFLFEQLRNTSGNETLEGIAKKKFVAHLVILSSLIDIIITELSSIDVSKMRQSLKLKDIDRLKEIIVRQENLSKEIASYADEAIGAAKQLGENLEKMEEMNKSLLEKIEEIDKSLQRVIEGFNQLKKQGRNTVSATENLRILSLYAKLEAVRAEDENLLVIVEQMAELSSQFKSASREIEDFVKGIKESIFSTNEGISEMGAYVGETGKNLLQSEQLLSEAEEGISYITSISNELIDTINQQKEITDSFLGTITRISSEMESNIRIYSDLQSGLREEKGEVGALTSLLPFREFHIPEKTFTLYLNSDGDPINLDPAYIGDATSNFFVNQLYRGLFEFGFSARVYATLPEFVKISENGRRISIRLKRGIKAHNGSLITAEDVVFSFKRVMNSPNAVFFEAVDDIKVIDNFTFEISLKYPYIPLFSNLATIAGSIIPQDAGNLDLHPIGIGPYRFVEWQKGKEFRLERFSEYTGGSGYADEIVIKIIPDNDEVIERFKAGELDIVSLGLSSIPKLEKDPELKARMIRVNSLDIQYFGFCFNKIDETPFKDVRVRRAMSYMIDREKYLEILYMGHGIPAKGLFPPGLDTYNPSLRGYEYNPEKARELLREAGYPDGLPDKYYLDISSSKVNIRRAEVLADQFKQFGINLEIRTRPWGEFLDFVHRGEAIMFLLGWNTDNGDPDNFLFPLFHSKSIGEGGNSTYYSNPEVDRLIELGMQELNPQRRIEIYREAERKILEDAPMIFLSHKYDIYLVQDDIMGFKPNPISHGTHYEHVYKEL
;
A
#
# COMPACT_ATOMS: atom_id res chain seq x y z
N MET A 1 -70.94 -16.73 7.17
CA MET A 1 -71.32 -15.44 6.55
C MET A 1 -70.44 -15.31 5.32
N GLU A 2 -70.99 -15.59 4.15
CA GLU A 2 -70.29 -15.36 2.88
C GLU A 2 -70.03 -13.87 2.77
N MET A 3 -68.76 -13.47 2.73
CA MET A 3 -68.39 -12.09 2.45
C MET A 3 -68.81 -11.78 1.02
N THR A 4 -69.44 -10.63 0.81
CA THR A 4 -69.70 -10.10 -0.53
C THR A 4 -68.37 -9.98 -1.28
N GLY A 5 -68.36 -10.20 -2.61
CA GLY A 5 -67.15 -10.14 -3.43
C GLY A 5 -66.37 -8.83 -3.27
N GLU A 6 -67.09 -7.72 -3.09
CA GLU A 6 -66.53 -6.38 -2.85
C GLU A 6 -65.76 -6.24 -1.53
N LYS A 7 -66.20 -6.92 -0.46
CA LYS A 7 -65.49 -6.92 0.82
C LYS A 7 -64.17 -7.71 0.73
N THR A 8 -64.19 -8.83 -0.01
CA THR A 8 -63.02 -9.67 -0.23
C THR A 8 -61.96 -8.94 -1.07
N LEU A 9 -62.36 -8.21 -2.12
CA LEU A 9 -61.44 -7.41 -2.93
C LEU A 9 -60.74 -6.32 -2.11
N LYS A 10 -61.46 -5.64 -1.22
CA LYS A 10 -60.90 -4.60 -0.35
C LYS A 10 -59.89 -5.16 0.66
N GLU A 11 -60.12 -6.37 1.18
CA GLU A 11 -59.16 -7.06 2.04
C GLU A 11 -57.91 -7.47 1.25
N ILE A 12 -58.06 -7.96 0.01
CA ILE A 12 -56.92 -8.28 -0.87
C ILE A 12 -56.08 -7.03 -1.17
N GLU A 13 -56.71 -5.90 -1.47
CA GLU A 13 -56.02 -4.63 -1.75
C GLU A 13 -55.15 -4.18 -0.58
N LEU A 14 -55.67 -4.27 0.65
CA LEU A 14 -54.97 -3.86 1.86
C LEU A 14 -53.70 -4.71 2.10
N HIS A 15 -53.83 -6.03 2.02
CA HIS A 15 -52.68 -6.94 2.15
C HIS A 15 -51.66 -6.73 1.02
N LEU A 16 -52.12 -6.44 -0.20
CA LEU A 16 -51.23 -6.17 -1.33
C LEU A 16 -50.45 -4.86 -1.16
N GLN A 17 -51.08 -3.80 -0.65
CA GLN A 17 -50.40 -2.55 -0.33
C GLN A 17 -49.30 -2.76 0.74
N GLU A 18 -49.59 -3.59 1.75
CA GLU A 18 -48.63 -3.92 2.80
C GLU A 18 -47.45 -4.75 2.28
N ILE A 19 -47.72 -5.72 1.39
CA ILE A 19 -46.66 -6.46 0.67
C ILE A 19 -45.78 -5.49 -0.13
N MET A 20 -46.36 -4.57 -0.90
CA MET A 20 -45.60 -3.62 -1.71
C MET A 20 -44.71 -2.71 -0.84
N ARG A 21 -45.26 -2.19 0.26
CA ARG A 21 -44.50 -1.41 1.26
C ARG A 21 -43.32 -2.20 1.81
N THR A 22 -43.57 -3.44 2.20
CA THR A 22 -42.54 -4.31 2.80
C THR A 22 -41.47 -4.69 1.77
N ILE A 23 -41.83 -4.90 0.50
CA ILE A 23 -40.88 -5.14 -0.59
C ILE A 23 -39.92 -3.94 -0.77
N GLU A 24 -40.42 -2.70 -0.73
CA GLU A 24 -39.60 -1.50 -0.83
C GLU A 24 -38.64 -1.37 0.36
N ASP A 25 -39.13 -1.56 1.59
CA ASP A 25 -38.33 -1.50 2.82
C ASP A 25 -37.22 -2.58 2.81
N ILE A 26 -37.55 -3.81 2.39
CA ILE A 26 -36.59 -4.91 2.24
C ILE A 26 -35.58 -4.57 1.15
N SER A 27 -35.99 -4.00 0.01
CA SER A 27 -35.07 -3.63 -1.08
C SER A 27 -34.01 -2.63 -0.64
N SER A 28 -34.45 -1.55 0.00
CA SER A 28 -33.54 -0.54 0.55
C SER A 28 -32.55 -1.19 1.53
N SER A 29 -33.05 -2.04 2.41
CA SER A 29 -32.24 -2.71 3.43
C SER A 29 -31.26 -3.74 2.83
N THR A 30 -31.66 -4.54 1.84
CA THR A 30 -30.75 -5.49 1.16
C THR A 30 -29.65 -4.77 0.39
N GLU A 31 -29.96 -3.62 -0.21
CA GLU A 31 -28.97 -2.79 -0.90
C GLU A 31 -27.94 -2.20 0.08
N VAL A 32 -28.40 -1.65 1.21
CA VAL A 32 -27.53 -1.13 2.28
C VAL A 32 -26.61 -2.23 2.82
N ILE A 33 -27.15 -3.42 3.09
CA ILE A 33 -26.35 -4.57 3.54
C ILE A 33 -25.33 -4.97 2.47
N TYR A 34 -25.73 -5.06 1.20
CA TYR A 34 -24.81 -5.42 0.12
C TYR A 34 -23.65 -4.44 0.02
N ASN A 35 -23.94 -3.14 0.00
CA ASN A 35 -22.92 -2.08 -0.08
C ASN A 35 -21.99 -2.08 1.15
N THR A 36 -22.56 -2.28 2.34
CA THR A 36 -21.75 -2.32 3.58
C THR A 36 -20.86 -3.58 3.61
N ASN A 37 -21.37 -4.73 3.16
CA ASN A 37 -20.56 -5.94 3.04
C ASN A 37 -19.46 -5.83 1.97
N LEU A 38 -19.73 -5.11 0.87
CA LEU A 38 -18.73 -4.83 -0.16
C LEU A 38 -17.59 -3.97 0.42
N LYS A 39 -17.95 -2.88 1.13
CA LYS A 39 -16.99 -2.04 1.83
C LYS A 39 -16.19 -2.82 2.88
N PHE A 40 -16.86 -3.65 3.68
CA PHE A 40 -16.24 -4.53 4.67
C PHE A 40 -15.22 -5.48 4.02
N SER A 41 -15.48 -6.01 2.82
CA SER A 41 -14.51 -6.80 2.06
C SER A 41 -13.26 -6.00 1.70
N GLY A 42 -13.39 -4.73 1.30
CA GLY A 42 -12.25 -3.86 1.01
C GLY A 42 -11.42 -3.54 2.25
N GLU A 43 -12.07 -3.29 3.40
CA GLU A 43 -11.40 -3.02 4.69
C GLU A 43 -10.59 -4.23 5.21
N ILE A 44 -11.03 -5.46 4.92
CA ILE A 44 -10.24 -6.67 5.24
C ILE A 44 -8.97 -6.76 4.39
N GLU A 45 -9.03 -6.35 3.11
CA GLU A 45 -7.83 -6.32 2.26
C GLU A 45 -6.82 -5.29 2.77
N GLU A 46 -7.30 -4.13 3.25
CA GLU A 46 -6.48 -3.12 3.92
C GLU A 46 -5.80 -3.69 5.17
N ILE A 47 -6.54 -4.44 6.01
CA ILE A 47 -5.97 -5.13 7.18
C ILE A 47 -4.84 -6.09 6.78
N ASN A 48 -5.02 -6.87 5.72
CA ASN A 48 -3.99 -7.81 5.28
C ASN A 48 -2.68 -7.08 4.93
N LYS A 49 -2.77 -5.93 4.25
CA LYS A 49 -1.61 -5.07 3.94
C LYS A 49 -0.96 -4.51 5.20
N ILE A 50 -1.76 -4.06 6.17
CA ILE A 50 -1.25 -3.57 7.47
C ILE A 50 -0.51 -4.69 8.22
N LEU A 51 -1.04 -5.92 8.23
CA LEU A 51 -0.39 -7.06 8.86
C LEU A 51 0.90 -7.48 8.15
N GLU A 52 0.94 -7.47 6.82
CA GLU A 52 2.18 -7.73 6.06
C GLU A 52 3.28 -6.75 6.47
N ASN A 53 2.96 -5.45 6.55
CA ASN A 53 3.89 -4.44 7.03
C ASN A 53 4.31 -4.67 8.49
N MET A 54 3.37 -5.03 9.37
CA MET A 54 3.65 -5.35 10.77
C MET A 54 4.63 -6.52 10.88
N PHE A 55 4.41 -7.61 10.13
CA PHE A 55 5.27 -8.79 10.17
C PHE A 55 6.66 -8.51 9.62
N ALA A 56 6.79 -7.66 8.58
CA ALA A 56 8.09 -7.22 8.10
C ALA A 56 8.87 -6.44 9.19
N LYS A 57 8.20 -5.60 9.98
CA LYS A 57 8.83 -4.85 11.07
C LYS A 57 9.20 -5.71 12.27
N ILE A 58 8.40 -6.74 12.59
CA ILE A 58 8.76 -7.74 13.62
C ILE A 58 10.03 -8.49 13.21
N GLN A 59 10.14 -8.88 11.93
CA GLN A 59 11.32 -9.58 11.43
C GLN A 59 12.60 -8.71 11.55
N LEU A 60 12.53 -7.45 11.10
CA LEU A 60 13.64 -6.51 11.23
C LEU A 60 14.06 -6.29 12.68
N PHE A 61 13.09 -6.23 13.59
CA PHE A 61 13.35 -6.13 15.03
C PHE A 61 14.12 -7.34 15.57
N VAL A 62 13.71 -8.57 15.23
CA VAL A 62 14.40 -9.80 15.66
C VAL A 62 15.83 -9.87 15.12
N GLU A 63 16.03 -9.48 13.86
CA GLU A 63 17.36 -9.45 13.22
C GLU A 63 18.29 -8.41 13.86
N ALA A 64 17.78 -7.21 14.14
CA ALA A 64 18.54 -6.16 14.82
C ALA A 64 18.91 -6.56 16.26
N ALA A 65 17.98 -7.18 17.00
CA ALA A 65 18.26 -7.70 18.34
C ALA A 65 19.35 -8.80 18.33
N GLY A 66 19.32 -9.72 17.37
CA GLY A 66 20.36 -10.74 17.19
C GLY A 66 21.73 -10.12 16.86
N THR A 67 21.74 -9.09 16.00
CA THR A 67 22.98 -8.38 15.63
C THR A 67 23.64 -7.69 16.82
N ILE A 68 22.84 -7.13 17.75
CA ILE A 68 23.37 -6.55 18.99
C ILE A 68 24.08 -7.62 19.83
N VAL A 69 23.46 -8.80 20.02
CA VAL A 69 24.05 -9.90 20.80
C VAL A 69 25.40 -10.36 20.21
N ASP A 70 25.45 -10.53 18.89
CA ASP A 70 26.67 -10.94 18.19
C ASP A 70 27.77 -9.87 18.32
N ARG A 71 27.41 -8.60 18.19
CA ARG A 71 28.36 -7.49 18.32
C ARG A 71 28.91 -7.37 19.73
N VAL A 72 28.05 -7.45 20.76
CA VAL A 72 28.46 -7.43 22.18
C VAL A 72 29.46 -8.53 22.47
N SER A 73 29.19 -9.74 21.98
CA SER A 73 30.08 -10.89 22.12
C SER A 73 31.46 -10.63 21.50
N SER A 74 31.50 -10.05 20.29
CA SER A 74 32.75 -9.72 19.61
C SER A 74 33.55 -8.62 20.33
N SER A 75 32.89 -7.56 20.79
CA SER A 75 33.53 -6.44 21.51
C SER A 75 34.09 -6.88 22.87
N ARG A 76 33.41 -7.82 23.56
CA ARG A 76 33.90 -8.42 24.81
C ARG A 76 35.22 -9.17 24.62
N ILE A 77 35.35 -9.95 23.54
CA ILE A 77 36.59 -10.66 23.20
C ILE A 77 37.73 -9.66 22.96
N THR A 78 37.44 -8.53 22.29
CA THR A 78 38.43 -7.46 22.08
C THR A 78 38.87 -6.85 23.41
N LEU A 79 37.95 -6.55 24.32
CA LEU A 79 38.27 -6.03 25.66
C LEU A 79 39.09 -7.02 26.52
N GLU A 80 38.82 -8.33 26.42
CA GLU A 80 39.62 -9.36 27.10
C GLU A 80 41.09 -9.35 26.61
N LYS A 81 41.30 -9.14 25.29
CA LYS A 81 42.65 -8.95 24.73
C LYS A 81 43.32 -7.67 25.23
N THR A 82 42.56 -6.58 25.37
CA THR A 82 43.06 -5.32 25.95
C THR A 82 43.50 -5.55 27.41
N THR A 83 42.68 -6.21 28.24
CA THR A 83 43.06 -6.56 29.63
C THR A 83 44.36 -7.36 29.67
N SER A 84 44.49 -8.41 28.84
CA SER A 84 45.72 -9.23 28.80
C SER A 84 46.96 -8.42 28.39
N THR A 85 46.79 -7.41 27.54
CA THR A 85 47.90 -6.53 27.11
C THR A 85 48.31 -5.56 28.22
N LEU A 86 47.35 -5.03 28.99
CA LEU A 86 47.62 -4.22 30.18
C LEU A 86 48.31 -5.01 31.30
N GLU A 87 47.94 -6.27 31.52
CA GLU A 87 48.61 -7.13 32.50
C GLU A 87 50.11 -7.33 32.17
N LYS A 88 50.46 -7.43 30.88
CA LYS A 88 51.86 -7.47 30.44
C LYS A 88 52.59 -6.17 30.76
N ILE A 89 51.94 -5.02 30.57
CA ILE A 89 52.49 -3.71 30.94
C ILE A 89 52.80 -3.66 32.45
N VAL A 90 51.90 -4.12 33.32
CA VAL A 90 52.16 -4.21 34.77
C VAL A 90 53.39 -5.07 35.06
N SER A 91 53.50 -6.22 34.38
CA SER A 91 54.64 -7.13 34.56
C SER A 91 55.95 -6.46 34.15
N TYR A 92 55.98 -5.74 33.04
CA TYR A 92 57.17 -5.01 32.58
C TYR A 92 57.53 -3.84 33.49
N TYR A 93 56.55 -3.12 34.04
CA TYR A 93 56.82 -2.08 35.04
C TYR A 93 57.40 -2.63 36.34
N LYS A 94 56.92 -3.79 36.83
CA LYS A 94 57.52 -4.46 37.99
C LYS A 94 58.97 -4.89 37.72
N ALA A 95 59.23 -5.42 36.53
CA ALA A 95 60.59 -5.78 36.11
C ALA A 95 61.50 -4.54 35.97
N LEU A 96 60.96 -3.43 35.46
CA LEU A 96 61.63 -2.13 35.38
C LEU A 96 62.05 -1.63 36.77
N LEU A 97 61.16 -1.69 37.76
CA LEU A 97 61.42 -1.28 39.13
C LEU A 97 62.54 -2.12 39.77
N SER A 98 62.48 -3.44 39.62
CA SER A 98 63.53 -4.34 40.11
C SER A 98 64.89 -4.10 39.43
N SER A 99 64.90 -3.83 38.12
CA SER A 99 66.13 -3.51 37.37
C SER A 99 66.72 -2.17 37.78
N SER A 100 65.87 -1.18 38.09
CA SER A 100 66.28 0.12 38.64
C SER A 100 66.92 -0.01 40.03
N GLU A 101 66.35 -0.83 40.92
CA GLU A 101 66.94 -1.12 42.23
C GLU A 101 68.31 -1.80 42.10
N LYS A 102 68.45 -2.76 41.16
CA LYS A 102 69.71 -3.43 40.85
C LYS A 102 70.77 -2.43 40.35
N ALA A 103 70.40 -1.52 39.45
CA ALA A 103 71.30 -0.49 38.93
C ALA A 103 71.73 0.51 40.02
N LEU A 104 70.78 0.95 40.85
CA LEU A 104 71.03 1.85 41.98
C LEU A 104 72.00 1.23 43.00
N LYS A 105 71.80 -0.04 43.35
CA LYS A 105 72.67 -0.77 44.27
C LYS A 105 74.12 -0.85 43.76
N GLY A 106 74.32 -1.12 42.46
CA GLY A 106 75.65 -1.08 41.86
C GLY A 106 76.31 0.30 41.99
N PHE A 107 75.55 1.38 41.79
CA PHE A 107 76.07 2.73 42.01
C PHE A 107 76.44 3.03 43.47
N GLU A 108 75.64 2.57 44.44
CA GLU A 108 75.96 2.75 45.86
C GLU A 108 77.22 1.96 46.26
N GLU A 109 77.42 0.78 45.68
CA GLU A 109 78.65 0.00 45.82
C GLU A 109 79.85 0.73 45.21
N LEU A 110 79.68 1.40 44.05
CA LEU A 110 80.72 2.25 43.44
C LEU A 110 81.10 3.45 44.32
N GLU A 111 80.11 4.13 44.91
CA GLU A 111 80.32 5.28 45.80
C GLU A 111 81.09 4.86 47.08
N THR A 112 80.70 3.74 47.67
CA THR A 112 81.34 3.16 48.86
C THR A 112 82.79 2.77 48.56
N MET A 113 83.01 2.14 47.39
CA MET A 113 84.34 1.84 46.88
C MET A 113 85.16 3.13 46.72
N GLY A 114 84.62 4.16 46.08
CA GLY A 114 85.27 5.47 45.91
C GLY A 114 85.75 6.12 47.21
N THR A 115 85.10 5.87 48.34
CA THR A 115 85.54 6.38 49.65
C THR A 115 86.74 5.60 50.20
N ARG A 116 86.76 4.28 50.02
CA ARG A 116 87.83 3.39 50.51
C ARG A 116 89.17 3.62 49.80
N ILE A 117 89.15 4.02 48.53
CA ILE A 117 90.38 4.32 47.79
C ILE A 117 91.05 5.62 48.25
N PHE A 118 90.29 6.61 48.76
CA PHE A 118 90.90 7.81 49.35
C PHE A 118 91.79 7.46 50.56
N GLU A 119 91.32 6.56 51.43
CA GLU A 119 92.12 6.07 52.58
C GLU A 119 93.41 5.36 52.11
N LEU A 120 93.31 4.57 51.03
CA LEU A 120 94.46 3.90 50.42
C LEU A 120 95.46 4.89 49.79
N LEU A 121 94.97 5.96 49.17
CA LEU A 121 95.80 7.00 48.55
C LEU A 121 96.47 7.89 49.60
N GLU A 122 95.79 8.24 50.70
CA GLU A 122 96.40 8.93 51.84
C GLU A 122 97.51 8.08 52.47
N ARG A 123 97.29 6.75 52.56
CA ARG A 123 98.32 5.81 53.01
C ARG A 123 99.51 5.80 52.06
N LEU A 124 99.29 5.79 50.75
CA LEU A 124 100.35 5.91 49.74
C LEU A 124 101.08 7.24 49.80
N GLU A 125 100.39 8.35 50.08
CA GLU A 125 100.99 9.66 50.29
C GLU A 125 101.91 9.65 51.52
N SER A 126 101.47 8.99 52.60
CA SER A 126 102.30 8.78 53.81
C SER A 126 103.54 7.91 53.51
N ILE A 127 103.37 6.84 52.73
CA ILE A 127 104.48 5.99 52.26
C ILE A 127 105.43 6.82 51.38
N ASN A 128 104.92 7.67 50.48
CA ASN A 128 105.71 8.59 49.66
C ASN A 128 106.51 9.60 50.50
N LYS A 129 105.89 10.21 51.53
CA LYS A 129 106.59 11.11 52.49
C LYS A 129 107.71 10.39 53.23
N THR A 130 107.44 9.16 53.67
CA THR A 130 108.44 8.31 54.33
C THR A 130 109.57 7.97 53.37
N SER A 131 109.25 7.53 52.15
CA SER A 131 110.22 7.25 51.07
C SER A 131 111.12 8.44 50.74
N LEU A 132 110.57 9.65 50.70
CA LEU A 132 111.34 10.88 50.46
C LEU A 132 112.31 11.17 51.62
N SER A 133 111.85 10.98 52.86
CA SER A 133 112.73 11.14 54.03
C SER A 133 113.80 10.06 54.11
N THR A 134 113.48 8.81 53.75
CA THR A 134 114.45 7.71 53.63
C THR A 134 115.46 7.98 52.52
N ALA A 135 115.05 8.50 51.37
CA ALA A 135 115.95 8.93 50.30
C ALA A 135 116.92 10.02 50.77
N ARG A 136 116.41 11.03 51.48
CA ARG A 136 117.24 12.13 52.02
C ARG A 136 118.18 11.64 53.11
N ASN A 137 117.72 10.75 53.99
CA ASN A 137 118.56 10.10 55.00
C ASN A 137 119.62 9.21 54.35
N ALA A 138 119.29 8.53 53.24
CA ALA A 138 120.20 7.74 52.44
C ALA A 138 121.30 8.59 51.82
N GLU A 139 120.93 9.75 51.27
CA GLU A 139 121.87 10.73 50.70
C GLU A 139 122.82 11.28 51.77
N ILE A 140 122.30 11.65 52.95
CA ILE A 140 123.10 12.13 54.08
C ILE A 140 124.07 11.05 54.58
N LYS A 141 123.60 9.81 54.79
CA LYS A 141 124.46 8.71 55.26
C LYS A 141 125.49 8.30 54.21
N ALA A 142 125.13 8.29 52.92
CA ALA A 142 126.05 8.04 51.82
C ALA A 142 127.17 9.09 51.77
N TYR A 143 126.84 10.36 51.99
CA TYR A 143 127.83 11.44 52.09
C TYR A 143 128.80 11.24 53.28
N HIS A 144 128.31 10.78 54.43
CA HIS A 144 129.15 10.50 55.62
C HIS A 144 130.06 9.28 55.46
N ALA A 145 129.69 8.29 54.62
CA ALA A 145 130.49 7.09 54.35
C ALA A 145 131.68 7.31 53.38
N GLY A 146 131.88 8.53 52.88
CA GLY A 146 133.04 8.89 52.05
C GLY A 146 133.06 8.16 50.70
N GLU A 147 134.24 7.70 50.23
CA GLU A 147 134.34 7.00 48.94
C GLU A 147 133.52 5.70 48.87
N GLY A 148 133.31 5.03 50.01
CA GLY A 148 132.46 3.82 50.10
C GLY A 148 130.96 4.10 49.87
N GLY A 149 130.50 5.34 50.03
CA GLY A 149 129.10 5.74 49.92
C GLY A 149 128.62 6.14 48.52
N LYS A 150 129.51 6.35 47.54
CA LYS A 150 129.15 6.87 46.19
C LYS A 150 128.13 5.99 45.43
N GLY A 151 128.19 4.67 45.59
CA GLY A 151 127.21 3.75 45.00
C GLY A 151 125.81 3.89 45.61
N PHE A 152 125.74 4.24 46.90
CA PHE A 152 124.50 4.44 47.64
C PHE A 152 123.86 5.82 47.40
N GLU A 153 124.66 6.82 47.03
CA GLU A 153 124.17 8.14 46.58
C GLU A 153 123.30 8.02 45.32
N ILE A 154 123.66 7.13 44.40
CA ILE A 154 122.84 6.82 43.20
C ILE A 154 121.49 6.21 43.61
N VAL A 155 121.50 5.29 44.58
CA VAL A 155 120.27 4.67 45.11
C VAL A 155 119.36 5.71 45.76
N ALA A 156 119.92 6.64 46.55
CA ALA A 156 119.18 7.73 47.17
C ALA A 156 118.53 8.65 46.13
N ARG A 157 119.28 9.03 45.08
CA ARG A 157 118.78 9.86 43.98
C ARG A 157 117.67 9.17 43.20
N GLU A 158 117.84 7.91 42.83
CA GLU A 158 116.82 7.14 42.11
C GLU A 158 115.58 6.88 42.97
N LEU A 159 115.74 6.70 44.30
CA LEU A 159 114.62 6.60 45.24
C LEU A 159 113.84 7.93 45.32
N GLY A 160 114.54 9.06 45.31
CA GLY A 160 113.94 10.39 45.22
C GLY A 160 113.16 10.61 43.93
N GLU A 161 113.71 10.23 42.78
CA GLU A 161 113.04 10.34 41.47
C GLU A 161 111.84 9.40 41.34
N PHE A 162 111.93 8.16 41.84
CA PHE A 162 110.79 7.26 41.96
C PHE A 162 109.66 7.88 42.79
N THR A 163 110.01 8.45 43.94
CA THR A 163 109.02 9.04 44.86
C THR A 163 108.30 10.23 44.23
N LYS A 164 109.00 11.10 43.47
CA LYS A 164 108.35 12.19 42.71
C LYS A 164 107.38 11.68 41.66
N LYS A 165 107.75 10.64 40.91
CA LYS A 165 106.86 10.03 39.90
C LYS A 165 105.65 9.35 40.53
N SER A 166 105.84 8.71 41.68
CA SER A 166 104.77 8.11 42.48
C SER A 166 103.79 9.17 43.01
N ILE A 167 104.28 10.33 43.48
CA ILE A 167 103.44 11.45 43.91
C ILE A 167 102.58 11.97 42.75
N ALA A 168 103.17 12.26 41.59
CA ALA A 168 102.43 12.74 40.43
C ALA A 168 101.35 11.74 39.97
N LEU A 169 101.65 10.44 40.01
CA LEU A 169 100.69 9.39 39.66
C LEU A 169 99.54 9.28 40.67
N VAL A 170 99.82 9.49 41.96
CA VAL A 170 98.79 9.53 43.02
C VAL A 170 97.89 10.76 42.86
N GLU A 171 98.44 11.92 42.48
CA GLU A 171 97.68 13.14 42.18
C GLU A 171 96.73 12.93 40.97
N ASP A 172 97.23 12.36 39.88
CA ASP A 172 96.41 12.02 38.69
C ASP A 172 95.28 11.04 39.02
N ILE A 173 95.56 10.03 39.86
CA ILE A 173 94.57 9.04 40.33
C ILE A 173 93.53 9.73 41.21
N MET A 174 93.93 10.64 42.09
CA MET A 174 93.00 11.41 42.95
C MET A 174 92.06 12.29 42.13
N GLU A 175 92.57 12.98 41.10
CA GLU A 175 91.73 13.81 40.22
C GLU A 175 90.71 12.96 39.45
N THR A 176 91.16 11.82 38.90
CA THR A 176 90.29 10.88 38.17
C THR A 176 89.19 10.31 39.08
N ILE A 177 89.53 9.96 40.33
CA ILE A 177 88.56 9.48 41.33
C ILE A 177 87.58 10.57 41.74
N LYS A 178 88.02 11.82 41.86
CA LYS A 178 87.15 12.96 42.17
C LYS A 178 86.11 13.16 41.07
N THR A 179 86.53 13.16 39.80
CA THR A 179 85.61 13.24 38.65
C THR A 179 84.64 12.06 38.61
N LEU A 180 85.13 10.83 38.84
CA LEU A 180 84.28 9.64 38.92
C LEU A 180 83.25 9.73 40.05
N LYS A 181 83.62 10.28 41.20
CA LYS A 181 82.71 10.51 42.33
C LYS A 181 81.62 11.52 41.98
N GLU A 182 82.00 12.65 41.38
CA GLU A 182 81.04 13.68 40.94
C GLU A 182 80.04 13.13 39.90
N GLU A 183 80.52 12.40 38.89
CA GLU A 183 79.64 11.73 37.91
C GLU A 183 78.77 10.64 38.54
N SER A 184 79.29 9.86 39.50
CA SER A 184 78.49 8.84 40.20
C SER A 184 77.35 9.43 41.05
N ILE A 185 77.56 10.61 41.65
CA ILE A 185 76.53 11.35 42.41
C ILE A 185 75.45 11.84 41.45
N LEU A 186 75.83 12.40 40.30
CA LEU A 186 74.88 12.86 39.28
C LEU A 186 73.99 11.72 38.77
N VAL A 187 74.57 10.54 38.51
CA VAL A 187 73.77 9.37 38.09
C VAL A 187 72.78 8.96 39.17
N ARG A 188 73.18 8.94 40.45
CA ARG A 188 72.28 8.63 41.58
C ARG A 188 71.13 9.63 41.69
N GLU A 189 71.40 10.92 41.46
CA GLU A 189 70.35 11.96 41.42
C GLU A 189 69.38 11.77 40.26
N HIS A 190 69.87 11.30 39.10
CA HIS A 190 69.01 10.94 37.97
C HIS A 190 68.12 9.73 38.31
N PHE A 191 68.65 8.68 38.95
CA PHE A 191 67.85 7.52 39.39
C PHE A 191 66.74 7.89 40.38
N LYS A 192 66.98 8.82 41.32
CA LYS A 192 65.93 9.28 42.25
C LYS A 192 64.73 9.93 41.55
N LYS A 193 64.91 10.44 40.32
CA LYS A 193 63.84 11.06 39.52
C LYS A 193 62.99 10.03 38.73
N PHE A 194 63.28 8.73 38.85
CA PHE A 194 62.52 7.64 38.22
C PHE A 194 61.40 7.07 39.08
N GLU A 195 61.52 7.17 40.40
CA GLU A 195 60.60 6.54 41.33
C GLU A 195 59.16 7.07 41.19
N GLU A 196 58.99 8.39 41.13
CA GLU A 196 57.67 9.02 41.02
C GLU A 196 56.96 8.72 39.67
N PRO A 197 57.59 8.85 38.49
CA PRO A 197 56.97 8.44 37.22
C PRO A 197 56.56 6.96 37.19
N ILE A 198 57.38 6.06 37.71
CA ILE A 198 57.08 4.61 37.75
C ILE A 198 55.86 4.33 38.65
N GLN A 199 55.79 4.96 39.84
CA GLN A 199 54.63 4.82 40.73
C GLN A 199 53.35 5.41 40.13
N LYS A 200 53.44 6.52 39.39
CA LYS A 200 52.27 7.09 38.68
C LYS A 200 51.78 6.16 37.56
N LEU A 201 52.68 5.53 36.83
CA LEU A 201 52.33 4.54 35.80
C LEU A 201 51.68 3.29 36.41
N GLU A 202 52.19 2.79 37.53
CA GLU A 202 51.57 1.66 38.25
C GLU A 202 50.12 1.96 38.68
N LYS A 203 49.89 3.15 39.25
CA LYS A 203 48.53 3.61 39.59
C LYS A 203 47.66 3.82 38.34
N GLY A 204 48.26 4.28 37.24
CA GLY A 204 47.59 4.43 35.95
C GLY A 204 47.03 3.11 35.43
N VAL A 205 47.83 2.03 35.43
CA VAL A 205 47.36 0.71 34.97
C VAL A 205 46.26 0.14 35.86
N ALA A 206 46.33 0.33 37.18
CA ALA A 206 45.27 -0.10 38.09
C ALA A 206 43.93 0.59 37.74
N SER A 207 43.96 1.90 37.51
CA SER A 207 42.78 2.66 37.08
C SER A 207 42.24 2.23 35.72
N LEU A 208 43.11 1.80 34.79
CA LEU A 208 42.67 1.28 33.49
C LEU A 208 41.95 -0.06 33.62
N ASN A 209 42.43 -0.95 34.49
CA ASN A 209 41.77 -2.22 34.76
C ASN A 209 40.38 -2.03 35.38
N ASP A 210 40.24 -1.10 36.33
CA ASP A 210 38.94 -0.77 36.94
C ASP A 210 37.94 -0.26 35.89
N GLY A 211 38.38 0.60 34.97
CA GLY A 211 37.52 1.10 33.90
C GLY A 211 37.16 0.04 32.85
N ILE A 212 38.05 -0.90 32.53
CA ILE A 212 37.71 -2.03 31.65
C ILE A 212 36.69 -2.95 32.31
N GLU A 213 36.80 -3.18 33.62
CA GLU A 213 35.84 -4.00 34.36
C GLU A 213 34.45 -3.36 34.37
N TYR A 214 34.37 -2.03 34.48
CA TYR A 214 33.11 -1.29 34.33
C TYR A 214 32.49 -1.50 32.94
N ILE A 215 33.28 -1.40 31.86
CA ILE A 215 32.78 -1.65 30.49
C ILE A 215 32.30 -3.10 30.32
N LYS A 216 33.00 -4.08 30.91
CA LYS A 216 32.58 -5.48 30.88
C LYS A 216 31.24 -5.70 31.59
N GLU A 217 31.01 -5.04 32.72
CA GLU A 217 29.73 -5.15 33.44
C GLU A 217 28.60 -4.50 32.64
N SER A 218 28.84 -3.37 31.95
CA SER A 218 27.86 -2.78 31.01
C SER A 218 27.53 -3.74 29.86
N PHE A 219 28.52 -4.44 29.30
CA PHE A 219 28.27 -5.46 28.27
C PHE A 219 27.44 -6.64 28.74
N LYS A 220 27.66 -7.09 29.96
CA LYS A 220 26.86 -8.15 30.58
C LYS A 220 25.41 -7.71 30.75
N SER A 221 25.17 -6.47 31.18
CA SER A 221 23.82 -5.89 31.22
C SER A 221 23.19 -5.84 29.83
N ILE A 222 23.90 -5.32 28.82
CA ILE A 222 23.41 -5.26 27.44
C ILE A 222 23.03 -6.66 26.91
N GLU A 223 23.85 -7.68 27.17
CA GLU A 223 23.57 -9.06 26.78
C GLU A 223 22.29 -9.60 27.44
N GLU A 224 22.12 -9.37 28.75
CA GLU A 224 20.92 -9.77 29.49
C GLU A 224 19.65 -9.11 28.95
N TYR A 225 19.68 -7.78 28.74
CA TYR A 225 18.55 -7.06 28.18
C TYR A 225 18.27 -7.47 26.73
N SER A 226 19.30 -7.69 25.90
CA SER A 226 19.14 -8.14 24.50
C SER A 226 18.47 -9.50 24.42
N LYS A 227 18.77 -10.41 25.35
CA LYS A 227 18.08 -11.70 25.45
C LYS A 227 16.60 -11.53 25.80
N LEU A 228 16.28 -10.65 26.75
CA LEU A 228 14.88 -10.36 27.12
C LEU A 228 14.11 -9.71 25.95
N VAL A 229 14.74 -8.84 25.17
CA VAL A 229 14.19 -8.26 23.93
C VAL A 229 13.86 -9.39 22.93
N GLY A 230 14.76 -10.36 22.75
CA GLY A 230 14.52 -11.55 21.93
C GLY A 230 13.33 -12.40 22.40
N GLU A 231 13.21 -12.64 23.71
CA GLU A 231 12.08 -13.39 24.30
C GLU A 231 10.73 -12.69 24.08
N GLU A 232 10.69 -11.36 24.15
CA GLU A 232 9.49 -10.58 23.81
C GLU A 232 9.21 -10.60 22.30
N GLY A 233 10.24 -10.59 21.45
CA GLY A 233 10.11 -10.81 20.00
C GLY A 233 9.45 -12.16 19.66
N GLU A 234 9.85 -13.25 20.32
CA GLU A 234 9.21 -14.56 20.15
C GLU A 234 7.75 -14.60 20.61
N LYS A 235 7.41 -13.87 21.69
CA LYS A 235 6.01 -13.74 22.15
C LYS A 235 5.17 -13.03 21.09
N GLN A 236 5.72 -12.00 20.47
CA GLN A 236 5.07 -11.26 19.39
C GLN A 236 4.90 -12.13 18.13
N ASP A 237 5.90 -12.93 17.76
CA ASP A 237 5.81 -13.85 16.61
C ASP A 237 4.80 -14.98 16.84
N ARG A 238 4.60 -15.45 18.08
CA ARG A 238 3.49 -16.38 18.37
C ARG A 238 2.11 -15.76 18.13
N MET A 239 1.95 -14.45 18.36
CA MET A 239 0.69 -13.73 18.10
C MET A 239 0.44 -13.52 16.61
N ARG A 240 1.48 -13.52 15.77
CA ARG A 240 1.33 -13.46 14.31
C ARG A 240 0.40 -14.55 13.79
N ALA A 241 0.55 -15.78 14.26
CA ALA A 241 -0.30 -16.90 13.83
C ALA A 241 -1.78 -16.69 14.21
N GLU A 242 -2.03 -16.09 15.38
CA GLU A 242 -3.39 -15.76 15.83
C GLU A 242 -4.01 -14.64 15.01
N LEU A 243 -3.25 -13.58 14.69
CA LEU A 243 -3.68 -12.48 13.82
C LEU A 243 -3.97 -12.97 12.38
N GLN A 244 -3.14 -13.87 11.86
CA GLN A 244 -3.37 -14.52 10.56
C GLN A 244 -4.63 -15.40 10.57
N ARG A 245 -4.83 -16.18 11.64
CA ARG A 245 -6.06 -16.99 11.76
C ARG A 245 -7.30 -16.12 11.82
N PHE A 246 -7.27 -15.07 12.65
CA PHE A 246 -8.35 -14.12 12.80
C PHE A 246 -8.73 -13.44 11.47
N THR A 247 -7.73 -12.95 10.72
CA THR A 247 -7.99 -12.30 9.42
C THR A 247 -8.46 -13.28 8.35
N GLY A 248 -8.01 -14.54 8.39
CA GLY A 248 -8.54 -15.62 7.57
C GLY A 248 -10.02 -15.93 7.87
N GLU A 249 -10.38 -15.96 9.16
CA GLU A 249 -11.77 -16.12 9.61
C GLU A 249 -12.64 -14.94 9.15
N LEU A 250 -12.18 -13.70 9.30
CA LEU A 250 -12.86 -12.50 8.80
C LEU A 250 -13.02 -12.51 7.27
N SER A 251 -11.99 -12.91 6.52
CA SER A 251 -12.03 -13.00 5.06
C SER A 251 -13.08 -14.01 4.61
N THR A 252 -13.12 -15.19 5.26
CA THR A 252 -14.11 -16.23 4.98
C THR A 252 -15.53 -15.76 5.30
N LEU A 253 -15.70 -15.05 6.41
CA LEU A 253 -16.98 -14.48 6.80
C LEU A 253 -17.44 -13.42 5.80
N SER A 254 -16.56 -12.49 5.42
CA SER A 254 -16.86 -11.43 4.44
C SER A 254 -17.30 -11.99 3.10
N GLN A 255 -16.62 -13.02 2.59
CA GLN A 255 -17.02 -13.69 1.35
C GLN A 255 -18.42 -14.29 1.42
N LYS A 256 -18.77 -14.95 2.54
CA LYS A 256 -20.12 -15.50 2.75
C LYS A 256 -21.16 -14.40 2.86
N LEU A 257 -20.87 -13.35 3.62
CA LEU A 257 -21.76 -12.20 3.79
C LEU A 257 -22.06 -11.51 2.47
N LEU A 258 -21.02 -11.23 1.68
CA LEU A 258 -21.15 -10.61 0.37
C LEU A 258 -21.92 -11.50 -0.60
N LEU A 259 -21.67 -12.81 -0.61
CA LEU A 259 -22.40 -13.75 -1.45
C LEU A 259 -23.89 -13.75 -1.10
N ASN A 260 -24.22 -13.91 0.18
CA ASN A 260 -25.58 -14.03 0.66
C ASN A 260 -26.35 -12.71 0.53
N SER A 261 -25.72 -11.56 0.83
CA SER A 261 -26.36 -10.25 0.66
C SER A 261 -26.58 -9.92 -0.81
N SER A 262 -25.64 -10.28 -1.68
CA SER A 262 -25.79 -10.12 -3.12
C SER A 262 -26.92 -10.99 -3.67
N ARG A 263 -27.04 -12.25 -3.23
CA ARG A 263 -28.17 -13.12 -3.54
C ARG A 263 -29.50 -12.56 -3.02
N ALA A 264 -29.55 -12.11 -1.77
CA ALA A 264 -30.75 -11.51 -1.20
C ALA A 264 -31.17 -10.26 -1.99
N ASN A 265 -30.23 -9.36 -2.29
CA ASN A 265 -30.50 -8.15 -3.07
C ASN A 265 -31.03 -8.48 -4.48
N PHE A 266 -30.41 -9.48 -5.13
CA PHE A 266 -30.85 -9.97 -6.44
C PHE A 266 -32.29 -10.51 -6.41
N ILE A 267 -32.63 -11.35 -5.43
CA ILE A 267 -33.97 -11.93 -5.30
C ILE A 267 -34.98 -10.84 -4.93
N THR A 268 -34.60 -9.85 -4.11
CA THR A 268 -35.48 -8.71 -3.81
C THR A 268 -35.82 -7.92 -5.08
N GLY A 269 -34.88 -7.76 -6.01
CA GLY A 269 -35.16 -7.19 -7.33
C GLY A 269 -36.27 -7.95 -8.08
N GLN A 270 -36.23 -9.29 -8.06
CA GLN A 270 -37.30 -10.13 -8.64
C GLN A 270 -38.63 -9.97 -7.90
N LYS A 271 -38.61 -9.75 -6.58
CA LYS A 271 -39.82 -9.52 -5.79
C LYS A 271 -40.50 -8.21 -6.13
N ILE A 272 -39.76 -7.13 -6.41
CA ILE A 272 -40.32 -5.85 -6.88
C ILE A 272 -41.15 -6.09 -8.14
N THR A 273 -40.58 -6.80 -9.12
CA THR A 273 -41.28 -7.17 -10.35
C THR A 273 -42.51 -8.02 -10.05
N MET A 274 -42.39 -9.01 -9.17
CA MET A 274 -43.52 -9.84 -8.75
C MET A 274 -44.64 -9.00 -8.09
N GLY A 275 -44.28 -8.00 -7.30
CA GLY A 275 -45.20 -7.03 -6.72
C GLY A 275 -45.92 -6.19 -7.78
N GLU A 276 -45.20 -5.71 -8.79
CA GLU A 276 -45.79 -5.02 -9.95
C GLU A 276 -46.74 -5.93 -10.75
N ILE A 277 -46.35 -7.20 -10.96
CA ILE A 277 -47.19 -8.21 -11.62
C ILE A 277 -48.44 -8.47 -10.77
N LEU A 278 -48.31 -8.64 -9.46
CA LEU A 278 -49.44 -8.88 -8.56
C LEU A 278 -50.39 -7.70 -8.52
N SER A 279 -49.88 -6.47 -8.49
CA SER A 279 -50.70 -5.25 -8.60
C SER A 279 -51.49 -5.22 -9.91
N PHE A 280 -50.85 -5.58 -11.01
CA PHE A 280 -51.53 -5.71 -12.30
C PHE A 280 -52.59 -6.82 -12.29
N LEU A 281 -52.25 -8.01 -11.80
CA LEU A 281 -53.18 -9.13 -11.72
C LEU A 281 -54.35 -8.88 -10.74
N PHE A 282 -54.13 -8.09 -9.69
CA PHE A 282 -55.18 -7.66 -8.78
C PHE A 282 -56.16 -6.71 -9.47
N GLU A 283 -55.67 -5.77 -10.28
CA GLU A 283 -56.52 -4.92 -11.12
C GLU A 283 -57.34 -5.77 -12.10
N GLN A 284 -56.74 -6.80 -12.72
CA GLN A 284 -57.48 -7.76 -13.55
C GLN A 284 -58.55 -8.52 -12.75
N LEU A 285 -58.22 -8.97 -11.54
CA LEU A 285 -59.17 -9.65 -10.65
C LEU A 285 -60.35 -8.73 -10.28
N ARG A 286 -60.08 -7.46 -9.99
CA ARG A 286 -61.08 -6.45 -9.68
C ARG A 286 -62.00 -6.21 -10.89
N ASN A 287 -61.44 -6.10 -12.09
CA ASN A 287 -62.19 -5.83 -13.31
C ASN A 287 -63.02 -7.03 -13.80
N THR A 288 -62.62 -8.26 -13.43
CA THR A 288 -63.31 -9.50 -13.82
C THR A 288 -64.32 -10.00 -12.78
N SER A 289 -64.43 -9.30 -11.64
CA SER A 289 -65.33 -9.62 -10.54
C SER A 289 -66.80 -9.67 -11.00
N GLY A 290 -67.45 -10.83 -10.85
CA GLY A 290 -68.83 -11.05 -11.29
C GLY A 290 -68.97 -11.88 -12.57
N ASN A 291 -67.86 -12.23 -13.24
CA ASN A 291 -67.82 -13.21 -14.32
C ASN A 291 -67.06 -14.47 -13.84
N GLU A 292 -67.79 -15.56 -13.57
CA GLU A 292 -67.21 -16.74 -12.90
C GLU A 292 -66.00 -17.35 -13.63
N THR A 293 -65.99 -17.36 -14.97
CA THR A 293 -64.92 -17.96 -15.77
C THR A 293 -63.66 -17.10 -15.72
N LEU A 294 -63.79 -15.80 -15.99
CA LEU A 294 -62.65 -14.89 -15.97
C LEU A 294 -62.10 -14.63 -14.58
N GLU A 295 -62.98 -14.48 -13.61
CA GLU A 295 -62.60 -14.33 -12.22
C GLU A 295 -61.81 -15.57 -11.76
N GLY A 296 -62.20 -16.77 -12.20
CA GLY A 296 -61.44 -18.00 -11.98
C GLY A 296 -60.03 -17.99 -12.58
N ILE A 297 -59.88 -17.51 -13.82
CA ILE A 297 -58.58 -17.39 -14.50
C ILE A 297 -57.69 -16.35 -13.80
N ALA A 298 -58.22 -15.16 -13.52
CA ALA A 298 -57.50 -14.09 -12.83
C ALA A 298 -57.07 -14.53 -11.42
N LYS A 299 -57.95 -15.18 -10.65
CA LYS A 299 -57.63 -15.78 -9.35
C LYS A 299 -56.50 -16.80 -9.46
N LYS A 300 -56.56 -17.71 -10.43
CA LYS A 300 -55.51 -18.74 -10.60
C LYS A 300 -54.14 -18.12 -10.88
N LYS A 301 -54.06 -17.11 -11.75
CA LYS A 301 -52.79 -16.41 -12.02
C LYS A 301 -52.31 -15.64 -10.80
N PHE A 302 -53.19 -14.88 -10.15
CA PHE A 302 -52.86 -14.12 -8.96
C PHE A 302 -52.29 -15.05 -7.88
N VAL A 303 -52.96 -16.18 -7.64
CA VAL A 303 -52.50 -17.21 -6.70
C VAL A 303 -51.19 -17.87 -7.16
N ALA A 304 -51.02 -18.19 -8.44
CA ALA A 304 -49.76 -18.75 -8.95
C ALA A 304 -48.58 -17.80 -8.72
N HIS A 305 -48.78 -16.50 -8.93
CA HIS A 305 -47.75 -15.48 -8.68
C HIS A 305 -47.54 -15.24 -7.18
N LEU A 306 -48.57 -15.36 -6.35
CA LEU A 306 -48.40 -15.37 -4.88
C LEU A 306 -47.56 -16.58 -4.42
N VAL A 307 -47.73 -17.75 -5.02
CA VAL A 307 -46.88 -18.93 -4.73
C VAL A 307 -45.44 -18.68 -5.14
N ILE A 308 -45.20 -18.04 -6.29
CA ILE A 308 -43.85 -17.64 -6.71
C ILE A 308 -43.27 -16.62 -5.74
N LEU A 309 -44.01 -15.57 -5.37
CA LEU A 309 -43.59 -14.57 -4.39
C LEU A 309 -43.23 -15.24 -3.04
N SER A 310 -44.09 -16.13 -2.55
CA SER A 310 -43.83 -16.91 -1.33
C SER A 310 -42.54 -17.73 -1.43
N SER A 311 -42.30 -18.35 -2.58
CA SER A 311 -41.07 -19.09 -2.85
C SER A 311 -39.83 -18.19 -2.87
N LEU A 312 -39.92 -16.99 -3.46
CA LEU A 312 -38.85 -15.99 -3.44
C LEU A 312 -38.55 -15.53 -2.00
N ILE A 313 -39.57 -15.27 -1.19
CA ILE A 313 -39.42 -14.94 0.23
C ILE A 313 -38.68 -16.07 0.97
N ASP A 314 -39.06 -17.33 0.72
CA ASP A 314 -38.41 -18.49 1.35
C ASP A 314 -36.95 -18.66 0.95
N ILE A 315 -36.59 -18.37 -0.30
CA ILE A 315 -35.19 -18.37 -0.74
C ILE A 315 -34.42 -17.27 0.00
N ILE A 316 -34.94 -16.04 0.07
CA ILE A 316 -34.27 -14.95 0.80
C ILE A 316 -34.11 -15.32 2.28
N ILE A 317 -35.17 -15.82 2.94
CA ILE A 317 -35.10 -16.27 4.34
C ILE A 317 -34.00 -17.33 4.50
N THR A 318 -33.89 -18.29 3.58
CA THR A 318 -32.88 -19.36 3.63
C THR A 318 -31.47 -18.79 3.48
N GLU A 319 -31.23 -17.92 2.49
CA GLU A 319 -29.94 -17.28 2.25
C GLU A 319 -29.49 -16.47 3.47
N LEU A 320 -30.39 -15.70 4.07
CA LEU A 320 -30.09 -14.90 5.26
C LEU A 320 -29.97 -15.72 6.54
N SER A 321 -30.73 -16.81 6.66
CA SER A 321 -30.63 -17.72 7.82
C SER A 321 -29.33 -18.53 7.82
N SER A 322 -28.68 -18.67 6.67
CA SER A 322 -27.34 -19.28 6.59
C SER A 322 -26.25 -18.40 7.24
N ILE A 323 -26.56 -17.12 7.50
CA ILE A 323 -25.69 -16.20 8.22
C ILE A 323 -25.91 -16.36 9.73
N ASP A 324 -24.95 -16.98 10.40
CA ASP A 324 -24.97 -17.16 11.85
C ASP A 324 -24.47 -15.88 12.56
N VAL A 325 -25.41 -15.05 13.00
CA VAL A 325 -25.15 -13.80 13.74
C VAL A 325 -24.29 -14.02 15.00
N SER A 326 -24.43 -15.18 15.65
CA SER A 326 -23.64 -15.49 16.84
C SER A 326 -22.16 -15.74 16.48
N LYS A 327 -21.91 -16.46 15.37
CA LYS A 327 -20.56 -16.64 14.82
C LYS A 327 -19.98 -15.35 14.29
N MET A 328 -20.78 -14.46 13.71
CA MET A 328 -20.32 -13.11 13.31
C MET A 328 -19.76 -12.36 14.51
N ARG A 329 -20.54 -12.26 15.60
CA ARG A 329 -20.08 -11.61 16.84
C ARG A 329 -18.85 -12.27 17.45
N GLN A 330 -18.72 -13.59 17.35
CA GLN A 330 -17.53 -14.29 17.83
C GLN A 330 -16.30 -13.96 16.99
N SER A 331 -16.46 -13.89 15.66
CA SER A 331 -15.39 -13.58 14.71
C SER A 331 -14.88 -12.14 14.81
N LEU A 332 -15.58 -11.26 15.53
CA LEU A 332 -15.17 -9.87 15.79
C LEU A 332 -14.36 -9.70 17.08
N LYS A 333 -14.26 -10.73 17.93
CA LYS A 333 -13.57 -10.61 19.22
C LYS A 333 -12.08 -10.85 19.06
N LEU A 334 -11.30 -9.77 18.98
CA LEU A 334 -9.86 -9.84 19.27
C LEU A 334 -9.66 -9.92 20.79
N LYS A 335 -9.21 -11.07 21.30
CA LYS A 335 -9.00 -11.25 22.74
C LYS A 335 -7.65 -10.76 23.26
N ASP A 336 -6.68 -10.55 22.36
CA ASP A 336 -5.27 -10.41 22.75
C ASP A 336 -4.60 -9.13 22.22
N ILE A 337 -5.35 -8.12 21.75
CA ILE A 337 -4.74 -6.88 21.22
C ILE A 337 -4.03 -6.04 22.31
N ASP A 338 -4.59 -6.02 23.52
CA ASP A 338 -3.98 -5.31 24.65
C ASP A 338 -2.64 -5.94 25.02
N ARG A 339 -2.55 -7.26 24.90
CA ARG A 339 -1.31 -8.02 25.10
C ARG A 339 -0.24 -7.67 24.06
N LEU A 340 -0.62 -7.41 22.80
CA LEU A 340 0.30 -6.95 21.77
C LEU A 340 0.90 -5.58 22.14
N LYS A 341 0.06 -4.66 22.63
CA LYS A 341 0.50 -3.34 23.09
C LYS A 341 1.46 -3.44 24.27
N GLU A 342 1.15 -4.31 25.24
CA GLU A 342 2.01 -4.56 26.40
C GLU A 342 3.39 -5.09 25.98
N ILE A 343 3.45 -6.03 25.02
CA ILE A 343 4.72 -6.57 24.49
C ILE A 343 5.54 -5.45 23.83
N ILE A 344 4.93 -4.64 22.96
CA ILE A 344 5.63 -3.55 22.25
C ILE A 344 6.17 -2.50 23.24
N VAL A 345 5.41 -2.15 24.28
CA VAL A 345 5.87 -1.23 25.34
C VAL A 345 7.04 -1.84 26.11
N ARG A 346 6.99 -3.14 26.40
CA ARG A 346 8.09 -3.82 27.10
C ARG A 346 9.35 -3.88 26.25
N GLN A 347 9.23 -4.16 24.96
CA GLN A 347 10.33 -4.12 24.00
C GLN A 347 10.99 -2.73 23.98
N GLU A 348 10.19 -1.66 23.92
CA GLU A 348 10.71 -0.29 23.97
C GLU A 348 11.54 -0.02 25.23
N ASN A 349 11.01 -0.36 26.41
CA ASN A 349 11.70 -0.11 27.67
C ASN A 349 13.03 -0.87 27.74
N LEU A 350 13.05 -2.15 27.37
CA LEU A 350 14.27 -2.95 27.35
C LEU A 350 15.31 -2.41 26.34
N SER A 351 14.84 -1.92 25.20
CA SER A 351 15.71 -1.35 24.15
C SER A 351 16.35 -0.03 24.58
N LYS A 352 15.62 0.79 25.36
CA LYS A 352 16.16 2.01 25.98
C LYS A 352 17.23 1.70 27.02
N GLU A 353 17.04 0.65 27.82
CA GLU A 353 18.07 0.19 28.77
C GLU A 353 19.35 -0.21 28.02
N ILE A 354 19.25 -1.00 26.93
CA ILE A 354 20.39 -1.37 26.09
C ILE A 354 21.15 -0.13 25.59
N ALA A 355 20.43 0.86 25.04
CA ALA A 355 21.02 2.10 24.55
C ALA A 355 21.73 2.86 25.68
N SER A 356 21.14 2.95 26.87
CA SER A 356 21.72 3.61 28.03
C SER A 356 23.03 2.96 28.48
N TYR A 357 23.07 1.63 28.62
CA TYR A 357 24.31 0.93 29.00
C TYR A 357 25.39 1.02 27.91
N ALA A 358 24.99 1.06 26.63
CA ALA A 358 25.93 1.25 25.53
C ALA A 358 26.56 2.65 25.58
N ASP A 359 25.77 3.70 25.83
CA ASP A 359 26.27 5.07 25.97
C ASP A 359 27.21 5.23 27.18
N GLU A 360 26.88 4.61 28.32
CA GLU A 360 27.77 4.55 29.49
C GLU A 360 29.11 3.86 29.16
N ALA A 361 29.07 2.74 28.43
CA ALA A 361 30.25 2.01 28.00
C ALA A 361 31.13 2.81 27.02
N ILE A 362 30.53 3.57 26.09
CA ILE A 362 31.26 4.50 25.20
C ILE A 362 31.96 5.59 26.01
N GLY A 363 31.26 6.18 26.98
CA GLY A 363 31.82 7.21 27.85
C GLY A 363 33.06 6.71 28.61
N ALA A 364 32.97 5.50 29.19
CA ALA A 364 34.08 4.86 29.87
C ALA A 364 35.23 4.50 28.92
N ALA A 365 34.95 3.99 27.72
CA ALA A 365 35.97 3.65 26.72
C ALA A 365 36.79 4.88 26.29
N LYS A 366 36.12 6.02 26.06
CA LYS A 366 36.79 7.29 25.73
C LYS A 366 37.71 7.77 26.85
N GLN A 367 37.24 7.71 28.10
CA GLN A 367 38.04 8.10 29.25
C GLN A 367 39.27 7.19 29.43
N LEU A 368 39.15 5.89 29.13
CA LEU A 368 40.27 4.97 29.13
C LEU A 368 41.29 5.30 28.02
N GLY A 369 40.82 5.68 26.83
CA GLY A 369 41.68 6.12 25.73
C GLY A 369 42.53 7.33 26.12
N GLU A 370 41.92 8.37 26.70
CA GLU A 370 42.66 9.54 27.22
C GLU A 370 43.69 9.18 28.30
N ASN A 371 43.42 8.16 29.10
CA ASN A 371 44.35 7.70 30.13
C ASN A 371 45.52 6.89 29.54
N LEU A 372 45.28 6.11 28.48
CA LEU A 372 46.32 5.40 27.73
C LEU A 372 47.28 6.38 27.05
N GLU A 373 46.75 7.44 26.43
CA GLU A 373 47.54 8.49 25.78
C GLU A 373 48.49 9.17 26.80
N LYS A 374 47.97 9.56 27.97
CA LYS A 374 48.80 10.12 29.07
C LYS A 374 49.88 9.14 29.54
N MET A 375 49.56 7.84 29.59
CA MET A 375 50.53 6.81 29.97
C MET A 375 51.61 6.61 28.92
N GLU A 376 51.28 6.73 27.63
CA GLU A 376 52.24 6.71 26.54
C GLU A 376 53.22 7.89 26.63
N GLU A 377 52.71 9.11 26.86
CA GLU A 377 53.55 10.30 27.08
C GLU A 377 54.51 10.11 28.25
N MET A 378 54.02 9.55 29.35
CA MET A 378 54.83 9.23 30.53
C MET A 378 55.89 8.16 30.23
N ASN A 379 55.56 7.11 29.48
CA ASN A 379 56.49 6.05 29.09
C ASN A 379 57.58 6.58 28.14
N LYS A 380 57.23 7.51 27.25
CA LYS A 380 58.20 8.23 26.39
C LYS A 380 59.15 9.09 27.21
N SER A 381 58.66 9.81 28.21
CA SER A 381 59.50 10.58 29.14
C SER A 381 60.46 9.69 29.94
N LEU A 382 60.03 8.48 30.33
CA LEU A 382 60.91 7.50 30.97
C LEU A 382 62.05 7.06 30.05
N LEU A 383 61.75 6.82 28.77
CA LEU A 383 62.76 6.41 27.79
C LEU A 383 63.84 7.51 27.63
N GLU A 384 63.42 8.76 27.50
CA GLU A 384 64.34 9.92 27.40
C GLU A 384 65.26 10.01 28.64
N LYS A 385 64.71 9.80 29.83
CA LYS A 385 65.50 9.81 31.07
C LYS A 385 66.48 8.62 31.15
N ILE A 386 66.14 7.45 30.59
CA ILE A 386 67.04 6.28 30.58
C ILE A 386 68.24 6.58 29.69
N GLU A 387 68.02 7.24 28.56
CA GLU A 387 69.10 7.69 27.68
C GLU A 387 70.03 8.71 28.37
N GLU A 388 69.50 9.59 29.22
CA GLU A 388 70.33 10.52 30.01
C GLU A 388 71.19 9.79 31.06
N ILE A 389 70.65 8.76 31.70
CA ILE A 389 71.39 7.89 32.63
C ILE A 389 72.47 7.12 31.88
N ASP A 390 72.15 6.51 30.74
CA ASP A 390 73.11 5.76 29.93
C ASP A 390 74.29 6.65 29.50
N LYS A 391 74.01 7.87 28.97
CA LYS A 391 75.06 8.85 28.63
C LYS A 391 75.97 9.17 29.82
N SER A 392 75.40 9.29 31.02
CA SER A 392 76.16 9.60 32.23
C SER A 392 76.99 8.38 32.70
N LEU A 393 76.45 7.17 32.57
CA LEU A 393 77.19 5.92 32.82
C LEU A 393 78.36 5.75 31.84
N GLN A 394 78.20 6.11 30.56
CA GLN A 394 79.30 6.06 29.59
C GLN A 394 80.48 6.95 30.04
N ARG A 395 80.21 8.14 30.62
CA ARG A 395 81.27 8.98 31.21
C ARG A 395 81.96 8.31 32.40
N VAL A 396 81.22 7.60 33.26
CA VAL A 396 81.78 6.81 34.37
C VAL A 396 82.66 5.67 33.83
N ILE A 397 82.23 4.98 32.75
CA ILE A 397 83.02 3.93 32.08
C ILE A 397 84.32 4.50 31.50
N GLU A 398 84.27 5.69 30.87
CA GLU A 398 85.45 6.38 30.34
C GLU A 398 86.46 6.73 31.45
N GLY A 399 85.99 7.34 32.55
CA GLY A 399 86.83 7.65 33.70
C GLY A 399 87.42 6.39 34.35
N PHE A 400 86.66 5.29 34.42
CA PHE A 400 87.17 4.01 34.90
C PHE A 400 88.29 3.46 34.01
N ASN A 401 88.15 3.56 32.69
CA ASN A 401 89.19 3.12 31.76
C ASN A 401 90.49 3.92 31.93
N GLN A 402 90.40 5.21 32.25
CA GLN A 402 91.55 6.04 32.62
C GLN A 402 92.18 5.59 33.95
N LEU A 403 91.37 5.37 34.98
CA LEU A 403 91.82 4.89 36.29
C LEU A 403 92.53 3.52 36.19
N LYS A 404 91.99 2.60 35.40
CA LYS A 404 92.59 1.28 35.13
C LYS A 404 93.96 1.39 34.46
N LYS A 405 94.14 2.37 33.54
CA LYS A 405 95.42 2.64 32.89
C LYS A 405 96.43 3.20 33.90
N GLN A 406 96.01 4.13 34.76
CA GLN A 406 96.86 4.71 35.81
C GLN A 406 97.27 3.67 36.85
N GLY A 407 96.35 2.82 37.33
CA GLY A 407 96.64 1.77 38.31
C GLY A 407 97.68 0.76 37.83
N ARG A 408 97.67 0.39 36.54
CA ARG A 408 98.72 -0.45 35.92
C ARG A 408 100.10 0.21 35.97
N ASN A 409 100.16 1.53 35.78
CA ASN A 409 101.41 2.28 35.86
C ASN A 409 101.96 2.28 37.30
N THR A 410 101.09 2.30 38.32
CA THR A 410 101.49 2.23 39.74
C THR A 410 102.12 0.88 40.09
N VAL A 411 101.55 -0.22 39.56
CA VAL A 411 102.09 -1.58 39.71
C VAL A 411 103.45 -1.73 38.99
N SER A 412 103.59 -1.12 37.81
CA SER A 412 104.88 -1.13 37.10
C SER A 412 105.96 -0.33 37.83
N ALA A 413 105.58 0.76 38.51
CA ALA A 413 106.52 1.58 39.27
C ALA A 413 107.04 0.82 40.51
N THR A 414 106.20 0.04 41.19
CA THR A 414 106.57 -0.74 42.38
C THR A 414 107.68 -1.76 42.15
N GLU A 415 107.71 -2.38 40.97
CA GLU A 415 108.75 -3.36 40.63
C GLU A 415 110.13 -2.70 40.49
N ASN A 416 110.17 -1.45 40.01
CA ASN A 416 111.41 -0.66 39.96
C ASN A 416 111.95 -0.35 41.37
N LEU A 417 111.07 -0.10 42.35
CA LEU A 417 111.45 0.12 43.75
C LEU A 417 112.05 -1.13 44.41
N ARG A 418 111.53 -2.31 44.05
CA ARG A 418 112.08 -3.60 44.50
C ARG A 418 113.47 -3.86 43.94
N ILE A 419 113.69 -3.54 42.67
CA ILE A 419 115.01 -3.61 42.04
C ILE A 419 115.96 -2.63 42.75
N LEU A 420 115.47 -1.43 43.05
CA LEU A 420 116.24 -0.40 43.75
C LEU A 420 116.65 -0.83 45.17
N SER A 421 115.76 -1.48 45.94
CA SER A 421 116.08 -1.96 47.29
C SER A 421 117.07 -3.13 47.30
N LEU A 422 117.02 -4.01 46.29
CA LEU A 422 118.02 -5.06 46.08
C LEU A 422 119.39 -4.49 45.70
N TYR A 423 119.40 -3.45 44.86
CA TYR A 423 120.63 -2.74 44.48
C TYR A 423 121.23 -1.98 45.68
N ALA A 424 120.39 -1.34 46.50
CA ALA A 424 120.80 -0.75 47.78
C ALA A 424 121.49 -1.76 48.69
N LYS A 425 120.94 -2.97 48.81
CA LYS A 425 121.52 -4.06 49.61
C LYS A 425 122.91 -4.47 49.14
N LEU A 426 123.12 -4.55 47.82
CA LEU A 426 124.43 -4.85 47.23
C LEU A 426 125.47 -3.76 47.52
N GLU A 427 125.07 -2.49 47.40
CA GLU A 427 125.96 -1.35 47.65
C GLU A 427 126.28 -1.17 49.15
N ALA A 428 125.33 -1.39 50.06
CA ALA A 428 125.60 -1.36 51.50
C ALA A 428 126.61 -2.45 51.95
N VAL A 429 126.51 -3.65 51.37
CA VAL A 429 127.47 -4.74 51.64
C VAL A 429 128.87 -4.41 51.12
N ARG A 430 128.98 -3.72 49.98
CA ARG A 430 130.27 -3.27 49.41
C ARG A 430 130.97 -2.20 50.24
N ALA A 431 130.21 -1.35 50.93
CA ALA A 431 130.72 -0.26 51.72
C ALA A 431 131.20 -0.66 53.14
N GLU A 432 130.90 -1.90 53.59
CA GLU A 432 131.16 -2.40 54.95
C GLU A 432 130.66 -1.48 56.08
N ASP A 433 129.61 -0.67 55.82
CA ASP A 433 129.04 0.28 56.77
C ASP A 433 127.68 -0.21 57.32
N GLU A 434 127.67 -0.57 58.61
CA GLU A 434 126.47 -1.00 59.33
C GLU A 434 125.36 0.07 59.35
N ASN A 435 125.69 1.36 59.21
CA ASN A 435 124.69 2.43 59.20
C ASN A 435 123.89 2.49 57.89
N LEU A 436 124.42 1.96 56.78
CA LEU A 436 123.74 1.87 55.48
C LEU A 436 122.78 0.67 55.42
N LEU A 437 123.08 -0.41 56.14
CA LEU A 437 122.20 -1.57 56.27
C LEU A 437 120.82 -1.21 56.86
N VAL A 438 120.79 -0.28 57.82
CA VAL A 438 119.53 0.25 58.38
C VAL A 438 118.63 0.90 57.30
N ILE A 439 119.22 1.54 56.30
CA ILE A 439 118.46 2.17 55.21
C ILE A 439 117.98 1.13 54.19
N VAL A 440 118.76 0.07 53.96
CA VAL A 440 118.33 -1.06 53.12
C VAL A 440 117.10 -1.74 53.72
N GLU A 441 117.07 -1.93 55.04
CA GLU A 441 115.89 -2.47 55.73
C GLU A 441 114.68 -1.55 55.58
N GLN A 442 114.86 -0.23 55.76
CA GLN A 442 113.80 0.76 55.51
C GLN A 442 113.29 0.75 54.06
N MET A 443 114.18 0.60 53.07
CA MET A 443 113.80 0.50 51.66
C MET A 443 113.09 -0.82 51.33
N ALA A 444 113.47 -1.93 51.97
CA ALA A 444 112.79 -3.20 51.83
C ALA A 444 111.37 -3.15 52.43
N GLU A 445 111.23 -2.50 53.59
CA GLU A 445 109.94 -2.25 54.23
C GLU A 445 109.05 -1.36 53.35
N LEU A 446 109.57 -0.25 52.83
CA LEU A 446 108.86 0.62 51.88
C LEU A 446 108.43 -0.14 50.62
N SER A 447 109.30 -0.97 50.04
CA SER A 447 108.96 -1.81 48.87
C SER A 447 107.82 -2.77 49.17
N SER A 448 107.80 -3.37 50.37
CA SER A 448 106.70 -4.23 50.83
C SER A 448 105.39 -3.46 50.99
N GLN A 449 105.43 -2.28 51.61
CA GLN A 449 104.27 -1.41 51.82
C GLN A 449 103.67 -0.92 50.49
N PHE A 450 104.51 -0.49 49.55
CA PHE A 450 104.06 -0.10 48.21
C PHE A 450 103.46 -1.26 47.42
N LYS A 451 104.01 -2.49 47.56
CA LYS A 451 103.47 -3.69 46.92
C LYS A 451 102.08 -4.07 47.48
N SER A 452 101.88 -3.94 48.80
CA SER A 452 100.56 -4.12 49.42
C SER A 452 99.56 -3.12 48.86
N ALA A 453 99.91 -1.83 48.88
CA ALA A 453 99.04 -0.76 48.38
C ALA A 453 98.71 -0.90 46.89
N SER A 454 99.66 -1.35 46.05
CA SER A 454 99.42 -1.56 44.62
C SER A 454 98.46 -2.73 44.35
N ARG A 455 98.53 -3.82 45.14
CA ARG A 455 97.55 -4.92 45.06
C ARG A 455 96.17 -4.47 45.50
N GLU A 456 96.09 -3.70 46.57
CA GLU A 456 94.82 -3.14 47.06
C GLU A 456 94.18 -2.20 46.00
N ILE A 457 94.98 -1.42 45.26
CA ILE A 457 94.51 -0.64 44.09
C ILE A 457 94.04 -1.54 42.94
N GLU A 458 94.71 -2.66 42.67
CA GLU A 458 94.31 -3.58 41.59
C GLU A 458 93.00 -4.30 41.90
N ASP A 459 92.84 -4.79 43.14
CA ASP A 459 91.59 -5.38 43.64
C ASP A 459 90.45 -4.36 43.62
N PHE A 460 90.75 -3.10 43.95
CA PHE A 460 89.81 -1.99 43.87
C PHE A 460 89.31 -1.73 42.43
N VAL A 461 90.22 -1.65 41.46
CA VAL A 461 89.88 -1.48 40.04
C VAL A 461 89.05 -2.66 39.52
N LYS A 462 89.28 -3.88 40.03
CA LYS A 462 88.46 -5.04 39.70
C LYS A 462 87.04 -4.92 40.26
N GLY A 463 86.90 -4.50 41.53
CA GLY A 463 85.59 -4.29 42.16
C GLY A 463 84.74 -3.22 41.45
N ILE A 464 85.35 -2.11 41.04
CA ILE A 464 84.65 -1.08 40.24
C ILE A 464 84.12 -1.65 38.92
N LYS A 465 84.91 -2.49 38.23
CA LYS A 465 84.52 -3.08 36.95
C LYS A 465 83.25 -3.93 37.06
N GLU A 466 83.19 -4.77 38.09
CA GLU A 466 82.05 -5.67 38.34
C GLU A 466 80.78 -4.85 38.64
N SER A 467 80.93 -3.78 39.43
CA SER A 467 79.79 -2.91 39.73
C SER A 467 79.29 -2.10 38.52
N ILE A 468 80.19 -1.51 37.72
CA ILE A 468 79.84 -0.84 36.46
C ILE A 468 79.10 -1.78 35.51
N PHE A 469 79.54 -3.04 35.40
CA PHE A 469 78.89 -4.03 34.53
C PHE A 469 77.47 -4.36 35.00
N SER A 470 77.29 -4.62 36.29
CA SER A 470 75.97 -4.89 36.90
C SER A 470 75.00 -3.72 36.69
N THR A 471 75.51 -2.50 36.84
CA THR A 471 74.75 -1.27 36.62
C THR A 471 74.37 -1.09 35.14
N ASN A 472 75.29 -1.32 34.21
CA ASN A 472 75.04 -1.22 32.77
C ASN A 472 74.00 -2.25 32.30
N GLU A 473 74.07 -3.47 32.81
CA GLU A 473 73.09 -4.52 32.56
C GLU A 473 71.70 -4.07 33.04
N GLY A 474 71.59 -3.54 34.26
CA GLY A 474 70.32 -3.03 34.79
C GLY A 474 69.71 -1.91 33.94
N ILE A 475 70.50 -0.95 33.47
CA ILE A 475 70.02 0.15 32.60
C ILE A 475 69.56 -0.37 31.23
N SER A 476 70.29 -1.33 30.64
CA SER A 476 69.89 -1.95 29.38
C SER A 476 68.59 -2.74 29.51
N GLU A 477 68.40 -3.47 30.61
CA GLU A 477 67.16 -4.16 30.94
C GLU A 477 66.00 -3.16 31.09
N MET A 478 66.24 -2.04 31.79
CA MET A 478 65.25 -0.97 31.93
C MET A 478 64.79 -0.41 30.57
N GLY A 479 65.73 -0.12 29.66
CA GLY A 479 65.41 0.38 28.32
C GLY A 479 64.56 -0.61 27.49
N ALA A 480 64.87 -1.90 27.57
CA ALA A 480 64.09 -2.95 26.91
C ALA A 480 62.65 -3.04 27.46
N TYR A 481 62.48 -2.98 28.79
CA TYR A 481 61.16 -3.03 29.41
C TYR A 481 60.31 -1.79 29.10
N VAL A 482 60.88 -0.58 29.09
CA VAL A 482 60.16 0.64 28.67
C VAL A 482 59.78 0.60 27.19
N GLY A 483 60.65 0.07 26.33
CA GLY A 483 60.36 -0.12 24.90
C GLY A 483 59.22 -1.10 24.63
N GLU A 484 59.24 -2.27 25.28
CA GLU A 484 58.14 -3.25 25.19
C GLU A 484 56.84 -2.72 25.81
N THR A 485 56.93 -1.94 26.90
CA THR A 485 55.78 -1.28 27.50
C THR A 485 55.11 -0.30 26.53
N GLY A 486 55.90 0.50 25.80
CA GLY A 486 55.38 1.42 24.78
C GLY A 486 54.62 0.70 23.65
N LYS A 487 55.15 -0.43 23.15
CA LYS A 487 54.45 -1.25 22.13
C LYS A 487 53.12 -1.78 22.64
N ASN A 488 53.08 -2.25 23.89
CA ASN A 488 51.86 -2.79 24.48
C ASN A 488 50.82 -1.68 24.78
N LEU A 489 51.25 -0.45 25.08
CA LEU A 489 50.35 0.70 25.25
C LEU A 489 49.64 1.04 23.92
N LEU A 490 50.41 1.17 22.83
CA LEU A 490 49.86 1.38 21.48
C LEU A 490 48.92 0.24 21.04
N GLN A 491 49.30 -1.01 21.33
CA GLN A 491 48.42 -2.15 21.04
C GLN A 491 47.12 -2.11 21.85
N SER A 492 47.19 -1.68 23.12
CA SER A 492 46.01 -1.54 23.99
C SER A 492 45.09 -0.42 23.49
N GLU A 493 45.65 0.68 23.02
CA GLU A 493 44.91 1.79 22.41
C GLU A 493 44.17 1.36 21.14
N GLN A 494 44.86 0.65 20.22
CA GLN A 494 44.22 0.13 19.01
C GLN A 494 43.06 -0.82 19.34
N LEU A 495 43.27 -1.78 20.25
CA LEU A 495 42.22 -2.72 20.65
C LEU A 495 41.06 -2.02 21.36
N LEU A 496 41.32 -0.98 22.15
CA LEU A 496 40.29 -0.19 22.80
C LEU A 496 39.47 0.62 21.76
N SER A 497 40.12 1.18 20.75
CA SER A 497 39.46 1.87 19.64
C SER A 497 38.56 0.93 18.84
N GLU A 498 39.03 -0.28 18.53
CA GLU A 498 38.21 -1.33 17.89
C GLU A 498 36.99 -1.70 18.75
N ALA A 499 37.16 -1.76 20.09
CA ALA A 499 36.05 -1.98 21.01
C ALA A 499 35.07 -0.79 21.02
N GLU A 500 35.55 0.46 21.02
CA GLU A 500 34.73 1.68 20.95
C GLU A 500 33.87 1.74 19.68
N GLU A 501 34.44 1.41 18.52
CA GLU A 501 33.69 1.28 17.26
C GLU A 501 32.62 0.18 17.38
N GLY A 502 32.96 -0.91 18.06
CA GLY A 502 32.04 -1.99 18.41
C GLY A 502 30.83 -1.49 19.20
N ILE A 503 31.07 -0.71 20.26
CA ILE A 503 30.02 -0.14 21.13
C ILE A 503 29.19 0.91 20.39
N SER A 504 29.84 1.77 19.60
CA SER A 504 29.15 2.80 18.81
C SER A 504 28.18 2.18 17.80
N TYR A 505 28.54 1.05 17.21
CA TYR A 505 27.64 0.29 16.33
C TYR A 505 26.43 -0.28 17.10
N ILE A 506 26.63 -0.76 18.34
CA ILE A 506 25.55 -1.22 19.22
C ILE A 506 24.57 -0.07 19.52
N THR A 507 25.07 1.12 19.87
CA THR A 507 24.22 2.32 20.08
C THR A 507 23.42 2.65 18.82
N SER A 508 24.05 2.61 17.65
CA SER A 508 23.36 2.88 16.37
C SER A 508 22.22 1.90 16.11
N ILE A 509 22.46 0.60 16.24
CA ILE A 509 21.41 -0.42 16.03
C ILE A 509 20.32 -0.29 17.10
N SER A 510 20.68 0.02 18.34
CA SER A 510 19.70 0.19 19.43
C SER A 510 18.72 1.34 19.13
N ASN A 511 19.20 2.44 18.56
CA ASN A 511 18.34 3.54 18.11
C ASN A 511 17.45 3.13 16.92
N GLU A 512 17.99 2.42 15.93
CA GLU A 512 17.21 1.89 14.81
C GLU A 512 16.12 0.91 15.27
N LEU A 513 16.42 0.11 16.30
CA LEU A 513 15.49 -0.81 16.93
C LEU A 513 14.36 -0.07 17.66
N ILE A 514 14.67 1.03 18.37
CA ILE A 514 13.66 1.93 18.97
C ILE A 514 12.77 2.56 17.90
N ASP A 515 13.33 3.04 16.80
CA ASP A 515 12.56 3.60 15.67
C ASP A 515 11.65 2.55 15.04
N THR A 516 12.14 1.33 14.89
CA THR A 516 11.34 0.19 14.42
C THR A 516 10.18 -0.12 15.36
N ILE A 517 10.40 -0.08 16.68
CA ILE A 517 9.34 -0.24 17.70
C ILE A 517 8.30 0.87 17.60
N ASN A 518 8.71 2.13 17.38
CA ASN A 518 7.79 3.24 17.21
C ASN A 518 6.90 3.06 15.97
N GLN A 519 7.49 2.62 14.84
CA GLN A 519 6.71 2.27 13.65
C GLN A 519 5.75 1.11 13.92
N GLN A 520 6.15 0.09 14.70
CA GLN A 520 5.24 -0.99 15.09
C GLN A 520 4.03 -0.49 15.91
N LYS A 521 4.21 0.52 16.78
CA LYS A 521 3.09 1.14 17.51
C LYS A 521 2.11 1.82 16.56
N GLU A 522 2.59 2.64 15.63
CA GLU A 522 1.75 3.32 14.64
C GLU A 522 0.94 2.32 13.79
N ILE A 523 1.59 1.25 13.33
CA ILE A 523 0.94 0.17 12.57
C ILE A 523 -0.11 -0.55 13.44
N THR A 524 0.20 -0.79 14.72
CA THR A 524 -0.73 -1.43 15.67
C THR A 524 -1.95 -0.55 15.97
N ASP A 525 -1.78 0.76 16.12
CA ASP A 525 -2.89 1.69 16.31
C ASP A 525 -3.74 1.84 15.05
N SER A 526 -3.10 1.87 13.86
CA SER A 526 -3.81 1.81 12.58
C SER A 526 -4.65 0.54 12.44
N PHE A 527 -4.07 -0.62 12.75
CA PHE A 527 -4.78 -1.90 12.78
C PHE A 527 -5.99 -1.86 13.72
N LEU A 528 -5.82 -1.37 14.95
CA LEU A 528 -6.89 -1.27 15.94
C LEU A 528 -8.01 -0.30 15.48
N GLY A 529 -7.64 0.83 14.87
CA GLY A 529 -8.58 1.79 14.29
C GLY A 529 -9.46 1.13 13.22
N THR A 530 -8.85 0.37 12.31
CA THR A 530 -9.59 -0.36 11.26
C THR A 530 -10.46 -1.46 11.83
N ILE A 531 -9.99 -2.25 12.79
CA ILE A 531 -10.79 -3.29 13.47
C ILE A 531 -11.99 -2.69 14.21
N THR A 532 -11.82 -1.53 14.84
CA THR A 532 -12.90 -0.83 15.56
C THR A 532 -13.97 -0.35 14.59
N ARG A 533 -13.57 0.23 13.45
CA ARG A 533 -14.47 0.64 12.37
C ARG A 533 -15.26 -0.56 11.83
N ILE A 534 -14.56 -1.63 11.46
CA ILE A 534 -15.16 -2.90 11.01
C ILE A 534 -16.19 -3.42 12.01
N SER A 535 -15.84 -3.43 13.30
CA SER A 535 -16.73 -3.94 14.35
C SER A 535 -17.99 -3.10 14.48
N SER A 536 -17.87 -1.77 14.36
CA SER A 536 -19.01 -0.85 14.39
C SER A 536 -19.94 -1.05 13.19
N GLU A 537 -19.37 -1.15 11.99
CA GLU A 537 -20.13 -1.38 10.75
C GLU A 537 -20.81 -2.74 10.75
N MET A 538 -20.14 -3.78 11.26
CA MET A 538 -20.71 -5.11 11.38
C MET A 538 -21.86 -5.18 12.40
N GLU A 539 -21.79 -4.50 13.55
CA GLU A 539 -22.93 -4.42 14.48
C GLU A 539 -24.11 -3.61 13.89
N SER A 540 -23.85 -2.66 13.00
CA SER A 540 -24.90 -2.04 12.19
C SER A 540 -25.54 -3.08 11.27
N ASN A 541 -24.75 -3.83 10.50
CA ASN A 541 -25.24 -4.88 9.61
C ASN A 541 -26.05 -5.95 10.34
N ILE A 542 -25.59 -6.39 11.51
CA ILE A 542 -26.30 -7.37 12.34
C ILE A 542 -27.73 -6.92 12.66
N ARG A 543 -27.92 -5.63 12.97
CA ARG A 543 -29.26 -5.07 13.22
C ARG A 543 -30.11 -5.09 11.95
N ILE A 544 -29.57 -4.59 10.83
CA ILE A 544 -30.30 -4.57 9.56
C ILE A 544 -30.67 -5.99 9.12
N TYR A 545 -29.79 -6.98 9.29
CA TYR A 545 -30.09 -8.40 9.02
C TYR A 545 -31.25 -8.92 9.88
N SER A 546 -31.27 -8.58 11.18
CA SER A 546 -32.35 -8.96 12.08
C SER A 546 -33.67 -8.33 11.68
N ASP A 547 -33.65 -7.04 11.33
CA ASP A 547 -34.84 -6.29 10.89
C ASP A 547 -35.36 -6.86 9.57
N LEU A 548 -34.47 -7.20 8.63
CA LEU A 548 -34.83 -7.81 7.35
C LEU A 548 -35.47 -9.19 7.52
N GLN A 549 -34.93 -10.02 8.42
CA GLN A 549 -35.54 -11.30 8.77
C GLN A 549 -36.93 -11.13 9.41
N SER A 550 -37.17 -10.05 10.14
CA SER A 550 -38.49 -9.73 10.68
C SER A 550 -39.45 -9.32 9.56
N GLY A 551 -39.04 -8.38 8.70
CA GLY A 551 -39.85 -7.89 7.58
C GLY A 551 -40.22 -9.00 6.59
N LEU A 552 -39.30 -9.92 6.28
CA LEU A 552 -39.61 -11.08 5.43
C LEU A 552 -40.63 -12.05 6.06
N ARG A 553 -40.64 -12.20 7.39
CA ARG A 553 -41.65 -13.02 8.07
C ARG A 553 -43.01 -12.35 8.07
N GLU A 554 -43.05 -11.04 8.25
CA GLU A 554 -44.26 -10.23 8.16
C GLU A 554 -44.86 -10.33 6.75
N GLU A 555 -44.06 -10.07 5.71
CA GLU A 555 -44.47 -10.23 4.31
C GLU A 555 -44.95 -11.65 4.00
N LYS A 556 -44.27 -12.69 4.52
CA LYS A 556 -44.73 -14.08 4.39
C LYS A 556 -46.10 -14.30 5.04
N GLY A 557 -46.35 -13.64 6.17
CA GLY A 557 -47.65 -13.64 6.83
C GLY A 557 -48.73 -13.03 5.96
N GLU A 558 -48.45 -11.87 5.36
CA GLU A 558 -49.37 -11.17 4.44
C GLU A 558 -49.67 -12.01 3.18
N VAL A 559 -48.66 -12.64 2.57
CA VAL A 559 -48.85 -13.57 1.44
C VAL A 559 -49.69 -14.78 1.86
N GLY A 560 -49.49 -15.29 3.08
CA GLY A 560 -50.29 -16.38 3.65
C GLY A 560 -51.76 -15.99 3.88
N ALA A 561 -52.00 -14.75 4.34
CA ALA A 561 -53.34 -14.19 4.50
C ALA A 561 -54.06 -14.08 3.14
N LEU A 562 -53.38 -13.53 2.11
CA LEU A 562 -53.90 -13.48 0.74
C LEU A 562 -54.22 -14.86 0.16
N THR A 563 -53.32 -15.82 0.35
CA THR A 563 -53.53 -17.21 -0.12
C THR A 563 -54.74 -17.85 0.57
N SER A 564 -55.01 -17.50 1.83
CA SER A 564 -56.16 -18.01 2.60
C SER A 564 -57.49 -17.38 2.16
N LEU A 565 -57.47 -16.11 1.72
CA LEU A 565 -58.62 -15.43 1.13
C LEU A 565 -59.00 -15.98 -0.25
N LEU A 566 -58.04 -16.60 -0.95
CA LEU A 566 -58.20 -17.19 -2.28
C LEU A 566 -57.88 -18.70 -2.25
N PRO A 567 -58.67 -19.52 -1.54
CA PRO A 567 -58.36 -20.94 -1.38
C PRO A 567 -58.31 -21.63 -2.75
N PHE A 568 -57.22 -22.37 -2.99
CA PHE A 568 -57.06 -23.24 -4.16
C PHE A 568 -58.25 -24.22 -4.24
N ARG A 569 -59.22 -23.91 -5.10
CA ARG A 569 -60.03 -24.95 -5.75
C ARG A 569 -59.39 -25.23 -7.10
N GLU A 570 -59.28 -26.50 -7.47
CA GLU A 570 -58.88 -26.91 -8.81
C GLU A 570 -59.81 -26.28 -9.85
N PHE A 571 -59.41 -25.14 -10.40
CA PHE A 571 -60.08 -24.51 -11.52
C PHE A 571 -59.54 -25.15 -12.80
N HIS A 572 -60.41 -25.88 -13.50
CA HIS A 572 -60.12 -26.44 -14.81
C HIS A 572 -59.90 -25.29 -15.80
N ILE A 573 -58.78 -25.33 -16.52
CA ILE A 573 -58.59 -24.47 -17.69
C ILE A 573 -59.63 -24.94 -18.72
N PRO A 574 -60.45 -24.06 -19.31
CA PRO A 574 -61.27 -24.46 -20.44
C PRO A 574 -60.36 -25.07 -21.51
N GLU A 575 -60.68 -26.27 -22.01
CA GLU A 575 -59.96 -26.98 -23.09
C GLU A 575 -59.88 -26.20 -24.42
N LYS A 576 -60.40 -24.97 -24.48
CA LYS A 576 -60.40 -24.18 -25.70
C LYS A 576 -59.03 -23.53 -25.92
N THR A 577 -58.32 -24.08 -26.89
CA THR A 577 -57.14 -23.47 -27.51
C THR A 577 -57.49 -22.13 -28.16
N PHE A 578 -56.59 -21.14 -28.13
CA PHE A 578 -56.77 -19.88 -28.85
C PHE A 578 -55.49 -19.40 -29.54
N THR A 579 -55.68 -18.71 -30.67
CA THR A 579 -54.64 -18.03 -31.45
C THR A 579 -54.73 -16.54 -31.17
N LEU A 580 -53.60 -15.89 -30.88
CA LEU A 580 -53.50 -14.45 -30.73
C LEU A 580 -53.11 -13.80 -32.05
N TYR A 581 -53.94 -12.91 -32.58
CA TYR A 581 -53.71 -12.19 -33.83
C TYR A 581 -53.19 -10.78 -33.59
N LEU A 582 -51.99 -10.50 -34.08
CA LEU A 582 -51.31 -9.22 -33.98
C LEU A 582 -51.12 -8.60 -35.38
N ASN A 583 -50.77 -7.31 -35.45
CA ASN A 583 -50.35 -6.66 -36.71
C ASN A 583 -48.90 -6.17 -36.67
N SER A 584 -48.30 -6.06 -37.85
CA SER A 584 -47.08 -5.30 -38.12
C SER A 584 -47.24 -4.55 -39.43
N ASP A 585 -46.60 -3.39 -39.57
CA ASP A 585 -46.63 -2.56 -40.78
C ASP A 585 -45.67 -3.04 -41.88
N GLY A 586 -44.82 -4.01 -41.57
CA GLY A 586 -43.84 -4.57 -42.49
C GLY A 586 -43.33 -5.96 -42.10
N ASP A 587 -42.57 -6.56 -43.00
CA ASP A 587 -41.82 -7.79 -42.74
C ASP A 587 -40.59 -7.51 -41.86
N PRO A 588 -40.14 -8.47 -41.02
CA PRO A 588 -38.83 -8.40 -40.40
C PRO A 588 -37.73 -8.45 -41.49
N ILE A 589 -36.67 -7.67 -41.30
CA ILE A 589 -35.52 -7.64 -42.21
C ILE A 589 -34.59 -8.83 -41.93
N ASN A 590 -34.45 -9.18 -40.65
CA ASN A 590 -33.61 -10.28 -40.18
C ASN A 590 -34.23 -10.92 -38.93
N LEU A 591 -34.07 -12.23 -38.76
CA LEU A 591 -34.53 -12.94 -37.55
C LEU A 591 -33.41 -13.26 -36.55
N ASP A 592 -32.16 -13.02 -36.94
CA ASP A 592 -30.99 -13.25 -36.11
C ASP A 592 -30.72 -12.07 -35.16
N PRO A 593 -30.75 -12.27 -33.83
CA PRO A 593 -30.56 -11.20 -32.85
C PRO A 593 -29.22 -10.45 -32.99
N ALA A 594 -28.20 -11.06 -33.59
CA ALA A 594 -26.92 -10.39 -33.83
C ALA A 594 -26.99 -9.32 -34.94
N TYR A 595 -27.96 -9.38 -35.86
CA TYR A 595 -28.02 -8.51 -37.04
C TYR A 595 -29.26 -7.61 -37.07
N ILE A 596 -30.06 -7.61 -36.00
CA ILE A 596 -31.28 -6.79 -35.90
C ILE A 596 -30.92 -5.39 -35.41
N GLY A 597 -31.20 -4.39 -36.24
CA GLY A 597 -31.00 -2.96 -35.92
C GLY A 597 -32.27 -2.12 -36.08
N ASP A 598 -33.43 -2.74 -36.35
CA ASP A 598 -34.69 -2.06 -36.61
C ASP A 598 -35.81 -2.52 -35.66
N ALA A 599 -36.76 -1.63 -35.38
CA ALA A 599 -37.87 -1.88 -34.45
C ALA A 599 -38.84 -2.96 -34.93
N THR A 600 -39.04 -3.07 -36.26
CA THR A 600 -39.97 -4.05 -36.85
C THR A 600 -39.45 -5.45 -36.60
N SER A 601 -38.21 -5.77 -36.97
CA SER A 601 -37.60 -7.08 -36.71
C SER A 601 -37.62 -7.43 -35.22
N ASN A 602 -37.29 -6.48 -34.34
CA ASN A 602 -37.33 -6.62 -32.89
C ASN A 602 -38.68 -7.11 -32.36
N PHE A 603 -39.79 -6.60 -32.89
CA PHE A 603 -41.13 -6.99 -32.47
C PHE A 603 -41.41 -8.49 -32.69
N PHE A 604 -40.99 -9.05 -33.84
CA PHE A 604 -41.18 -10.48 -34.15
C PHE A 604 -40.29 -11.36 -33.26
N VAL A 605 -39.01 -11.01 -33.15
CA VAL A 605 -38.03 -11.88 -32.49
C VAL A 605 -38.10 -11.84 -30.97
N ASN A 606 -38.71 -10.80 -30.40
CA ASN A 606 -38.92 -10.71 -28.96
C ASN A 606 -39.72 -11.89 -28.41
N GLN A 607 -40.53 -12.61 -29.21
CA GLN A 607 -41.23 -13.79 -28.71
C GLN A 607 -40.38 -15.07 -28.72
N LEU A 608 -39.30 -15.05 -29.51
CA LEU A 608 -38.42 -16.18 -29.79
C LEU A 608 -37.23 -16.25 -28.83
N TYR A 609 -36.68 -15.10 -28.45
CA TYR A 609 -35.43 -15.04 -27.69
C TYR A 609 -35.63 -14.50 -26.28
N ARG A 610 -34.74 -14.92 -25.37
CA ARG A 610 -34.51 -14.31 -24.05
C ARG A 610 -33.01 -14.24 -23.79
N GLY A 611 -32.63 -13.35 -22.90
CA GLY A 611 -31.25 -13.13 -22.48
C GLY A 611 -31.04 -13.48 -21.01
N LEU A 612 -29.89 -13.09 -20.47
CA LEU A 612 -29.63 -13.19 -19.03
C LEU A 612 -30.54 -12.25 -18.22
N PHE A 613 -30.85 -11.11 -18.82
CA PHE A 613 -31.65 -10.05 -18.26
C PHE A 613 -32.81 -9.73 -19.19
N GLU A 614 -33.87 -9.15 -18.66
CA GLU A 614 -35.11 -8.81 -19.37
C GLU A 614 -35.69 -7.51 -18.81
N PHE A 615 -36.50 -6.82 -19.61
CA PHE A 615 -37.28 -5.65 -19.18
C PHE A 615 -38.58 -6.06 -18.52
N GLY A 616 -38.96 -5.39 -17.43
CA GLY A 616 -40.21 -5.58 -16.67
C GLY A 616 -41.47 -5.27 -17.48
N PHE A 617 -42.54 -4.87 -16.79
CA PHE A 617 -43.60 -4.09 -17.46
C PHE A 617 -43.26 -2.60 -17.58
N SER A 618 -42.09 -2.21 -17.07
CA SER A 618 -41.49 -0.89 -17.12
C SER A 618 -40.10 -0.98 -17.79
N ALA A 619 -39.36 0.13 -17.82
CA ALA A 619 -37.98 0.17 -18.30
C ALA A 619 -36.97 -0.56 -17.39
N ARG A 620 -37.41 -1.07 -16.24
CA ARG A 620 -36.52 -1.72 -15.27
C ARG A 620 -36.06 -3.08 -15.78
N VAL A 621 -34.76 -3.31 -15.60
CA VAL A 621 -34.08 -4.54 -16.00
C VAL A 621 -34.03 -5.51 -14.82
N TYR A 622 -34.38 -6.77 -15.05
CA TYR A 622 -34.25 -7.83 -14.07
C TYR A 622 -33.54 -9.03 -14.67
N ALA A 623 -32.99 -9.89 -13.81
CA ALA A 623 -32.28 -11.08 -14.23
C ALA A 623 -33.20 -12.31 -14.21
N THR A 624 -33.20 -13.07 -15.30
CA THR A 624 -34.10 -14.22 -15.48
C THR A 624 -33.37 -15.54 -15.43
N LEU A 625 -32.23 -15.65 -16.08
CA LEU A 625 -31.43 -16.87 -16.15
C LEU A 625 -30.32 -16.98 -15.10
N PRO A 626 -29.69 -15.89 -14.62
CA PRO A 626 -28.75 -15.98 -13.53
C PRO A 626 -29.39 -16.51 -12.24
N GLU A 627 -28.72 -17.46 -11.59
CA GLU A 627 -28.88 -17.77 -10.16
C GLU A 627 -28.20 -16.66 -9.33
N PHE A 628 -27.12 -16.09 -9.84
CA PHE A 628 -26.29 -15.13 -9.13
C PHE A 628 -25.47 -14.25 -10.07
N VAL A 629 -25.27 -12.98 -9.69
CA VAL A 629 -24.40 -12.00 -10.36
C VAL A 629 -23.53 -11.30 -9.32
N LYS A 630 -22.21 -11.33 -9.51
CA LYS A 630 -21.24 -10.63 -8.66
C LYS A 630 -20.44 -9.64 -9.46
N ILE A 631 -20.47 -8.38 -9.05
CA ILE A 631 -19.63 -7.31 -9.59
C ILE A 631 -18.44 -7.14 -8.65
N SER A 632 -17.22 -7.03 -9.18
CA SER A 632 -16.04 -6.70 -8.39
C SER A 632 -16.11 -5.27 -7.84
N GLU A 633 -15.37 -4.99 -6.76
CA GLU A 633 -15.35 -3.66 -6.13
C GLU A 633 -14.97 -2.53 -7.10
N ASN A 634 -14.01 -2.81 -8.00
CA ASN A 634 -13.62 -1.86 -9.04
C ASN A 634 -14.59 -1.80 -10.23
N GLY A 635 -15.71 -2.54 -10.22
CA GLY A 635 -16.72 -2.56 -11.28
C GLY A 635 -16.32 -3.20 -12.61
N ARG A 636 -15.12 -3.79 -12.73
CA ARG A 636 -14.57 -4.28 -14.02
C ARG A 636 -14.68 -5.78 -14.25
N ARG A 637 -15.11 -6.57 -13.27
CA ARG A 637 -15.37 -8.00 -13.42
C ARG A 637 -16.78 -8.33 -12.97
N ILE A 638 -17.53 -9.01 -13.82
CA ILE A 638 -18.88 -9.47 -13.56
C ILE A 638 -18.88 -11.00 -13.68
N SER A 639 -19.00 -11.69 -12.55
CA SER A 639 -19.14 -13.14 -12.51
C SER A 639 -20.61 -13.52 -12.43
N ILE A 640 -21.06 -14.37 -13.36
CA ILE A 640 -22.47 -14.78 -13.47
C ILE A 640 -22.53 -16.30 -13.39
N ARG A 641 -23.42 -16.78 -12.52
CA ARG A 641 -23.78 -18.21 -12.41
C ARG A 641 -25.22 -18.41 -12.89
N LEU A 642 -25.42 -19.34 -13.82
CA LEU A 642 -26.70 -19.65 -14.46
C LEU A 642 -27.53 -20.65 -13.65
N LYS A 643 -28.86 -20.50 -13.72
CA LYS A 643 -29.81 -21.54 -13.32
C LYS A 643 -29.60 -22.80 -14.16
N ARG A 644 -29.90 -23.96 -13.58
CA ARG A 644 -29.79 -25.27 -14.27
C ARG A 644 -31.11 -25.64 -14.94
N GLY A 645 -31.03 -26.42 -16.02
CA GLY A 645 -32.21 -26.99 -16.69
C GLY A 645 -32.91 -26.07 -17.69
N ILE A 646 -32.26 -24.98 -18.10
CA ILE A 646 -32.77 -24.08 -19.15
C ILE A 646 -32.74 -24.83 -20.49
N LYS A 647 -33.88 -24.88 -21.19
CA LYS A 647 -34.02 -25.56 -22.49
C LYS A 647 -34.24 -24.54 -23.61
N ALA A 648 -33.56 -24.77 -24.73
CA ALA A 648 -33.84 -24.10 -25.99
C ALA A 648 -35.01 -24.77 -26.75
N HIS A 649 -35.53 -24.10 -27.77
CA HIS A 649 -36.67 -24.59 -28.57
C HIS A 649 -36.40 -25.94 -29.25
N ASN A 650 -35.13 -26.27 -29.53
CA ASN A 650 -34.70 -27.55 -30.11
C ASN A 650 -34.49 -28.67 -29.05
N GLY A 651 -34.70 -28.36 -27.76
CA GLY A 651 -34.52 -29.29 -26.64
C GLY A 651 -33.12 -29.32 -26.03
N SER A 652 -32.14 -28.62 -26.62
CA SER A 652 -30.78 -28.52 -26.08
C SER A 652 -30.77 -27.77 -24.74
N LEU A 653 -29.90 -28.20 -23.83
CA LEU A 653 -29.71 -27.52 -22.53
C LEU A 653 -28.73 -26.37 -22.68
N ILE A 654 -29.06 -25.22 -22.11
CA ILE A 654 -28.18 -24.04 -22.11
C ILE A 654 -27.14 -24.15 -21.00
N THR A 655 -25.89 -23.90 -21.37
CA THR A 655 -24.72 -23.85 -20.47
C THR A 655 -24.03 -22.48 -20.54
N ALA A 656 -23.01 -22.28 -19.71
CA ALA A 656 -22.16 -21.10 -19.80
C ALA A 656 -21.48 -20.96 -21.18
N GLU A 657 -21.18 -22.07 -21.86
CA GLU A 657 -20.54 -22.05 -23.18
C GLU A 657 -21.47 -21.47 -24.25
N ASP A 658 -22.78 -21.74 -24.18
CA ASP A 658 -23.78 -21.18 -25.09
C ASP A 658 -23.94 -19.67 -24.90
N VAL A 659 -23.89 -19.20 -23.66
CA VAL A 659 -23.91 -17.75 -23.34
C VAL A 659 -22.68 -17.05 -23.91
N VAL A 660 -21.49 -17.60 -23.67
CA VAL A 660 -20.24 -17.03 -24.19
C VAL A 660 -20.20 -17.06 -25.72
N PHE A 661 -20.70 -18.13 -26.34
CA PHE A 661 -20.85 -18.21 -27.80
C PHE A 661 -21.78 -17.11 -28.33
N SER A 662 -22.95 -16.96 -27.71
CA SER A 662 -23.96 -15.96 -28.10
C SER A 662 -23.38 -14.55 -28.05
N PHE A 663 -22.73 -14.18 -26.95
CA PHE A 663 -22.17 -12.84 -26.78
C PHE A 663 -20.98 -12.57 -27.70
N LYS A 664 -20.07 -13.54 -27.86
CA LYS A 664 -18.96 -13.40 -28.82
C LYS A 664 -19.45 -13.22 -30.25
N ARG A 665 -20.58 -13.83 -30.61
CA ARG A 665 -21.19 -13.65 -31.93
C ARG A 665 -21.69 -12.22 -32.14
N VAL A 666 -22.37 -11.65 -31.13
CA VAL A 666 -22.86 -10.26 -31.17
C VAL A 666 -21.71 -9.24 -31.15
N MET A 667 -20.63 -9.51 -30.41
CA MET A 667 -19.41 -8.69 -30.44
C MET A 667 -18.73 -8.62 -31.82
N ASN A 668 -19.10 -9.51 -32.76
CA ASN A 668 -18.58 -9.55 -34.13
C ASN A 668 -19.68 -9.22 -35.17
N SER A 669 -20.73 -8.51 -34.75
CA SER A 669 -21.86 -8.13 -35.61
C SER A 669 -22.11 -6.62 -35.54
N PRO A 670 -23.07 -6.06 -36.31
CA PRO A 670 -23.44 -4.65 -36.21
C PRO A 670 -23.86 -4.21 -34.79
N ASN A 671 -24.35 -5.14 -33.97
CA ASN A 671 -24.76 -4.91 -32.58
C ASN A 671 -23.58 -4.96 -31.57
N ALA A 672 -22.34 -5.00 -32.04
CA ALA A 672 -21.15 -4.96 -31.18
C ALA A 672 -21.08 -3.70 -30.29
N VAL A 673 -21.75 -2.62 -30.68
CA VAL A 673 -21.85 -1.36 -29.91
C VAL A 673 -22.37 -1.58 -28.48
N PHE A 674 -23.27 -2.54 -28.28
CA PHE A 674 -23.83 -2.89 -26.97
C PHE A 674 -22.82 -3.57 -26.03
N PHE A 675 -21.69 -4.05 -26.58
CA PHE A 675 -20.62 -4.75 -25.87
C PHE A 675 -19.29 -3.98 -25.89
N GLU A 676 -19.25 -2.71 -26.29
CA GLU A 676 -18.00 -1.95 -26.43
C GLU A 676 -17.15 -1.90 -25.15
N ALA A 677 -17.81 -1.83 -23.99
CA ALA A 677 -17.15 -1.84 -22.68
C ALA A 677 -16.56 -3.21 -22.31
N VAL A 678 -16.98 -4.29 -22.97
CA VAL A 678 -16.51 -5.65 -22.71
C VAL A 678 -15.11 -5.83 -23.31
N ASP A 679 -14.21 -6.36 -22.48
CA ASP A 679 -12.84 -6.70 -22.85
C ASP A 679 -12.74 -8.19 -23.21
N ASP A 680 -13.21 -9.07 -22.32
CA ASP A 680 -13.20 -10.52 -22.53
C ASP A 680 -14.35 -11.23 -21.80
N ILE A 681 -14.71 -12.41 -22.27
CA ILE A 681 -15.70 -13.28 -21.66
C ILE A 681 -15.14 -14.71 -21.58
N LYS A 682 -15.04 -15.23 -20.35
CA LYS A 682 -14.44 -16.54 -20.05
C LYS A 682 -15.42 -17.47 -19.35
N VAL A 683 -15.46 -18.72 -19.81
CA VAL A 683 -16.14 -19.80 -19.09
C VAL A 683 -15.26 -20.21 -17.91
N ILE A 684 -15.86 -20.28 -16.73
CA ILE A 684 -15.21 -20.75 -15.50
C ILE A 684 -15.57 -22.23 -15.25
N ASP A 685 -16.86 -22.55 -15.38
CA ASP A 685 -17.40 -23.90 -15.36
C ASP A 685 -18.70 -23.98 -16.18
N ASN A 686 -19.32 -25.16 -16.28
CA ASN A 686 -20.52 -25.39 -17.10
C ASN A 686 -21.69 -24.43 -16.84
N PHE A 687 -21.76 -23.79 -15.68
CA PHE A 687 -22.82 -22.85 -15.31
C PHE A 687 -22.29 -21.49 -14.87
N THR A 688 -20.98 -21.26 -14.89
CA THR A 688 -20.37 -20.03 -14.40
C THR A 688 -19.45 -19.45 -15.47
N PHE A 689 -19.61 -18.16 -15.76
CA PHE A 689 -18.71 -17.42 -16.63
C PHE A 689 -18.43 -16.04 -16.04
N GLU A 690 -17.39 -15.38 -16.56
CA GLU A 690 -16.97 -14.05 -16.15
C GLU A 690 -16.87 -13.14 -17.36
N ILE A 691 -17.42 -11.93 -17.23
CA ILE A 691 -17.26 -10.81 -18.15
C ILE A 691 -16.24 -9.84 -17.54
N SER A 692 -15.16 -9.57 -18.26
CA SER A 692 -14.19 -8.52 -17.94
C SER A 692 -14.51 -7.26 -18.75
N LEU A 693 -14.47 -6.10 -18.11
CA LEU A 693 -14.75 -4.80 -18.71
C LEU A 693 -13.49 -3.92 -18.76
N LYS A 694 -13.36 -3.15 -19.84
CA LYS A 694 -12.29 -2.15 -20.03
C LYS A 694 -12.35 -1.06 -18.94
N TYR A 695 -13.55 -0.70 -18.53
CA TYR A 695 -13.89 0.25 -17.46
C TYR A 695 -15.24 -0.15 -16.84
N PRO A 696 -15.59 0.34 -15.63
CA PRO A 696 -16.89 0.04 -15.02
C PRO A 696 -18.03 0.56 -15.90
N TYR A 697 -19.01 -0.29 -16.21
CA TYR A 697 -20.10 0.10 -17.10
C TYR A 697 -21.40 -0.58 -16.69
N ILE A 698 -22.17 0.11 -15.84
CA ILE A 698 -23.48 -0.35 -15.35
C ILE A 698 -24.55 -0.49 -16.44
N PRO A 699 -24.63 0.39 -17.47
CA PRO A 699 -25.60 0.22 -18.55
C PRO A 699 -25.48 -1.11 -19.31
N LEU A 700 -24.38 -1.87 -19.14
CA LEU A 700 -24.26 -3.22 -19.69
C LEU A 700 -25.45 -4.11 -19.32
N PHE A 701 -26.00 -4.02 -18.11
CA PHE A 701 -27.15 -4.84 -17.72
C PHE A 701 -28.37 -4.54 -18.59
N SER A 702 -28.62 -3.25 -18.87
CA SER A 702 -29.67 -2.80 -19.77
C SER A 702 -29.41 -3.22 -21.22
N ASN A 703 -28.16 -3.14 -21.67
CA ASN A 703 -27.77 -3.65 -22.99
C ASN A 703 -28.03 -5.16 -23.13
N LEU A 704 -27.71 -5.94 -22.10
CA LEU A 704 -27.93 -7.38 -22.05
C LEU A 704 -29.41 -7.77 -21.88
N ALA A 705 -30.29 -6.81 -21.58
CA ALA A 705 -31.74 -7.01 -21.58
C ALA A 705 -32.39 -6.78 -22.95
N THR A 706 -31.67 -6.16 -23.88
CA THR A 706 -32.11 -6.01 -25.28
C THR A 706 -31.94 -7.31 -26.07
N ILE A 707 -32.38 -7.30 -27.33
CA ILE A 707 -32.17 -8.42 -28.24
C ILE A 707 -30.68 -8.78 -28.43
N ALA A 708 -29.77 -7.82 -28.26
CA ALA A 708 -28.32 -8.06 -28.35
C ALA A 708 -27.82 -8.98 -27.21
N GLY A 709 -28.55 -9.07 -26.11
CA GLY A 709 -28.28 -10.00 -24.99
C GLY A 709 -28.91 -11.38 -25.15
N SER A 710 -29.54 -11.68 -26.28
CA SER A 710 -30.21 -12.96 -26.53
C SER A 710 -29.25 -14.15 -26.46
N ILE A 711 -29.70 -15.23 -25.83
CA ILE A 711 -28.97 -16.48 -25.75
C ILE A 711 -29.53 -17.48 -26.76
N ILE A 712 -28.62 -18.09 -27.51
CA ILE A 712 -28.90 -19.15 -28.47
C ILE A 712 -28.04 -20.38 -28.14
N PRO A 713 -28.51 -21.60 -28.43
CA PRO A 713 -27.65 -22.77 -28.31
C PRO A 713 -26.60 -22.79 -29.44
N GLN A 714 -25.43 -23.36 -29.19
CA GLN A 714 -24.36 -23.42 -30.21
C GLN A 714 -24.76 -24.18 -31.49
N ASP A 715 -25.74 -25.08 -31.38
CA ASP A 715 -26.25 -25.91 -32.48
C ASP A 715 -27.44 -25.28 -33.23
N ALA A 716 -27.74 -23.99 -33.00
CA ALA A 716 -28.92 -23.31 -33.55
C ALA A 716 -28.99 -23.18 -35.09
N GLY A 717 -27.90 -23.47 -35.81
CA GLY A 717 -27.88 -23.41 -37.28
C GLY A 717 -28.09 -21.99 -37.83
N ASN A 718 -28.85 -21.87 -38.92
CA ASN A 718 -29.13 -20.57 -39.57
C ASN A 718 -30.39 -19.91 -38.96
N LEU A 719 -30.16 -18.95 -38.08
CA LEU A 719 -31.22 -18.24 -37.35
C LEU A 719 -32.10 -17.34 -38.21
N ASP A 720 -31.60 -16.84 -39.34
CA ASP A 720 -32.40 -16.00 -40.23
C ASP A 720 -33.50 -16.79 -40.97
N LEU A 721 -33.31 -18.11 -41.10
CA LEU A 721 -34.29 -19.01 -41.71
C LEU A 721 -35.08 -19.83 -40.69
N HIS A 722 -34.41 -20.28 -39.63
CA HIS A 722 -34.98 -21.13 -38.58
C HIS A 722 -34.50 -20.63 -37.22
N PRO A 723 -35.07 -19.53 -36.69
CA PRO A 723 -34.65 -18.98 -35.43
C PRO A 723 -34.93 -19.96 -34.28
N ILE A 724 -33.87 -20.30 -33.54
CA ILE A 724 -33.92 -21.11 -32.32
C ILE A 724 -33.47 -20.24 -31.16
N GLY A 725 -34.36 -20.06 -30.19
CA GLY A 725 -34.08 -19.32 -28.97
C GLY A 725 -34.50 -20.09 -27.73
N ILE A 726 -34.73 -19.34 -26.67
CA ILE A 726 -35.14 -19.83 -25.34
C ILE A 726 -36.41 -19.10 -24.84
N GLY A 727 -37.10 -18.38 -25.73
CA GLY A 727 -38.29 -17.61 -25.41
C GLY A 727 -39.58 -18.43 -25.28
N PRO A 728 -40.69 -17.78 -24.89
CA PRO A 728 -41.98 -18.43 -24.63
C PRO A 728 -42.67 -19.02 -25.86
N TYR A 729 -42.30 -18.58 -27.07
CA TYR A 729 -42.81 -19.11 -28.33
C TYR A 729 -41.67 -19.51 -29.26
N ARG A 730 -41.90 -20.51 -30.10
CA ARG A 730 -40.95 -20.98 -31.12
C ARG A 730 -41.49 -20.75 -32.53
N PHE A 731 -40.57 -20.60 -33.47
CA PHE A 731 -40.90 -20.30 -34.85
C PHE A 731 -41.58 -21.47 -35.56
N VAL A 732 -42.63 -21.18 -36.34
CA VAL A 732 -43.34 -22.15 -37.17
C VAL A 732 -43.12 -21.85 -38.65
N GLU A 733 -43.52 -20.65 -39.11
CA GLU A 733 -43.46 -20.28 -40.53
C GLU A 733 -43.45 -18.76 -40.71
N TRP A 734 -42.77 -18.30 -41.75
CA TRP A 734 -42.84 -16.91 -42.23
C TRP A 734 -43.27 -16.87 -43.70
N GLN A 735 -44.49 -16.40 -43.94
CA GLN A 735 -45.01 -16.11 -45.28
C GLN A 735 -44.80 -14.62 -45.57
N LYS A 736 -43.70 -14.28 -46.27
CA LYS A 736 -43.31 -12.89 -46.55
C LYS A 736 -44.45 -12.06 -47.14
N GLY A 737 -44.65 -10.86 -46.60
CA GLY A 737 -45.70 -9.92 -46.98
C GLY A 737 -47.11 -10.31 -46.54
N LYS A 738 -47.26 -11.37 -45.73
CA LYS A 738 -48.57 -11.88 -45.32
C LYS A 738 -48.67 -12.16 -43.82
N GLU A 739 -47.94 -13.15 -43.31
CA GLU A 739 -48.02 -13.53 -41.89
C GLU A 739 -46.77 -14.23 -41.36
N PHE A 740 -46.55 -14.09 -40.05
CA PHE A 740 -45.51 -14.77 -39.29
C PHE A 740 -46.14 -15.56 -38.15
N ARG A 741 -45.85 -16.85 -38.06
CA ARG A 741 -46.49 -17.81 -37.16
C ARG A 741 -45.52 -18.34 -36.11
N LEU A 742 -45.99 -18.36 -34.87
CA LEU A 742 -45.27 -18.79 -33.69
C LEU A 742 -46.14 -19.74 -32.86
N GLU A 743 -45.58 -20.82 -32.35
CA GLU A 743 -46.29 -21.74 -31.45
C GLU A 743 -45.70 -21.72 -30.04
N ARG A 744 -46.53 -22.00 -29.05
CA ARG A 744 -46.14 -21.99 -27.63
C ARG A 744 -45.04 -23.01 -27.32
N PHE A 745 -44.02 -22.57 -26.58
CA PHE A 745 -43.00 -23.44 -26.00
C PHE A 745 -43.33 -23.77 -24.54
N SER A 746 -43.87 -24.97 -24.30
CA SER A 746 -44.35 -25.39 -22.98
C SER A 746 -43.26 -25.57 -21.92
N GLU A 747 -41.99 -25.70 -22.33
CA GLU A 747 -40.84 -25.88 -21.44
C GLU A 747 -40.10 -24.57 -21.14
N TYR A 748 -40.69 -23.42 -21.48
CA TYR A 748 -40.14 -22.11 -21.17
C TYR A 748 -39.95 -21.90 -19.66
N THR A 749 -38.77 -21.41 -19.26
CA THR A 749 -38.39 -21.25 -17.85
C THR A 749 -39.17 -20.16 -17.11
N GLY A 750 -39.76 -19.20 -17.82
CA GLY A 750 -40.56 -18.11 -17.25
C GLY A 750 -42.05 -18.45 -17.06
N GLY A 751 -42.47 -19.67 -17.40
CA GLY A 751 -43.87 -20.09 -17.37
C GLY A 751 -44.51 -19.99 -18.77
N SER A 752 -45.05 -21.12 -19.24
CA SER A 752 -45.64 -21.25 -20.57
C SER A 752 -46.71 -20.19 -20.87
N GLY A 753 -46.72 -19.65 -22.09
CA GLY A 753 -47.73 -18.69 -22.54
C GLY A 753 -49.15 -19.24 -22.57
N TYR A 754 -50.17 -18.39 -22.58
CA TYR A 754 -51.57 -18.86 -22.66
C TYR A 754 -52.03 -19.15 -24.09
N ALA A 755 -51.64 -18.32 -25.06
CA ALA A 755 -51.96 -18.56 -26.46
C ALA A 755 -51.24 -19.82 -26.96
N ASP A 756 -51.91 -20.66 -27.75
CA ASP A 756 -51.27 -21.81 -28.40
C ASP A 756 -50.41 -21.36 -29.58
N GLU A 757 -50.87 -20.32 -30.27
CA GLU A 757 -50.23 -19.73 -31.43
C GLU A 757 -50.31 -18.20 -31.38
N ILE A 758 -49.25 -17.52 -31.82
CA ILE A 758 -49.27 -16.10 -32.16
C ILE A 758 -49.12 -15.98 -33.68
N VAL A 759 -50.04 -15.25 -34.30
CA VAL A 759 -50.01 -14.93 -35.74
C VAL A 759 -49.90 -13.43 -35.92
N ILE A 760 -48.76 -12.98 -36.44
CA ILE A 760 -48.52 -11.57 -36.76
C ILE A 760 -48.86 -11.35 -38.24
N LYS A 761 -49.88 -10.55 -38.53
CA LYS A 761 -50.30 -10.18 -39.89
C LYS A 761 -49.57 -8.93 -40.37
N ILE A 762 -49.12 -8.95 -41.62
CA ILE A 762 -48.37 -7.82 -42.21
C ILE A 762 -49.34 -6.93 -42.98
N ILE A 763 -49.65 -5.77 -42.42
CA ILE A 763 -50.66 -4.82 -42.92
C ILE A 763 -50.09 -3.39 -42.77
N PRO A 764 -49.51 -2.80 -43.85
CA PRO A 764 -48.89 -1.47 -43.78
C PRO A 764 -49.87 -0.30 -43.56
N ASP A 765 -51.13 -0.47 -43.96
CA ASP A 765 -52.12 0.61 -43.94
C ASP A 765 -52.91 0.61 -42.62
N ASN A 766 -52.73 1.67 -41.82
CA ASN A 766 -53.41 1.81 -40.52
C ASN A 766 -54.94 1.85 -40.63
N ASP A 767 -55.51 2.31 -41.75
CA ASP A 767 -56.95 2.31 -41.94
C ASP A 767 -57.46 0.88 -42.13
N GLU A 768 -56.78 0.06 -42.94
CA GLU A 768 -57.04 -1.37 -43.08
C GLU A 768 -56.89 -2.12 -41.74
N VAL A 769 -55.84 -1.83 -40.96
CA VAL A 769 -55.65 -2.41 -39.61
C VAL A 769 -56.86 -2.13 -38.72
N ILE A 770 -57.36 -0.90 -38.70
CA ILE A 770 -58.54 -0.52 -37.90
C ILE A 770 -59.79 -1.27 -38.37
N GLU A 771 -60.03 -1.40 -39.67
CA GLU A 771 -61.21 -2.13 -40.18
C GLU A 771 -61.14 -3.63 -39.86
N ARG A 772 -59.96 -4.25 -39.98
CA ARG A 772 -59.76 -5.67 -39.61
C ARG A 772 -59.86 -5.91 -38.10
N PHE A 773 -59.37 -4.98 -37.29
CA PHE A 773 -59.60 -5.00 -35.85
C PHE A 773 -61.09 -4.91 -35.53
N LYS A 774 -61.86 -4.02 -36.17
CA LYS A 774 -63.32 -3.98 -36.00
C LYS A 774 -64.02 -5.28 -36.40
N ALA A 775 -63.53 -5.95 -37.43
CA ALA A 775 -64.05 -7.23 -37.89
C ALA A 775 -63.69 -8.42 -36.97
N GLY A 776 -62.86 -8.21 -35.94
CA GLY A 776 -62.40 -9.27 -35.04
C GLY A 776 -61.30 -10.16 -35.65
N GLU A 777 -60.68 -9.74 -36.76
CA GLU A 777 -59.58 -10.47 -37.40
C GLU A 777 -58.23 -10.23 -36.70
N LEU A 778 -58.14 -9.18 -35.88
CA LEU A 778 -56.96 -8.80 -35.09
C LEU A 778 -57.38 -8.60 -33.64
N ASP A 779 -56.57 -9.12 -32.71
CA ASP A 779 -56.82 -9.08 -31.27
C ASP A 779 -56.17 -7.88 -30.59
N ILE A 780 -54.92 -7.58 -30.95
CA ILE A 780 -54.16 -6.43 -30.47
C ILE A 780 -53.48 -5.77 -31.67
N VAL A 781 -53.66 -4.47 -31.81
CA VAL A 781 -53.02 -3.71 -32.88
C VAL A 781 -52.27 -2.49 -32.35
N SER A 782 -51.09 -2.23 -32.91
CA SER A 782 -50.32 -1.01 -32.66
C SER A 782 -50.56 0.01 -33.78
N LEU A 783 -50.80 1.26 -33.42
CA LEU A 783 -51.14 2.33 -34.36
C LEU A 783 -50.26 3.56 -34.16
N GLY A 784 -49.92 4.24 -35.26
CA GLY A 784 -49.22 5.51 -35.21
C GLY A 784 -50.11 6.67 -34.74
N LEU A 785 -49.47 7.74 -34.24
CA LEU A 785 -50.16 8.95 -33.75
C LEU A 785 -51.10 9.60 -34.80
N SER A 786 -50.87 9.39 -36.09
CA SER A 786 -51.75 9.88 -37.16
C SER A 786 -53.15 9.26 -37.14
N SER A 787 -53.33 8.11 -36.49
CA SER A 787 -54.62 7.42 -36.37
C SER A 787 -55.52 8.04 -35.30
N ILE A 788 -54.95 8.82 -34.37
CA ILE A 788 -55.66 9.38 -33.20
C ILE A 788 -56.92 10.16 -33.56
N PRO A 789 -56.93 11.06 -34.58
CA PRO A 789 -58.15 11.77 -34.95
C PRO A 789 -59.30 10.85 -35.39
N LYS A 790 -58.99 9.67 -35.92
CA LYS A 790 -59.99 8.65 -36.27
C LYS A 790 -60.47 7.91 -35.02
N LEU A 791 -59.54 7.49 -34.16
CA LEU A 791 -59.84 6.80 -32.90
C LEU A 791 -60.69 7.65 -31.94
N GLU A 792 -60.38 8.94 -31.79
CA GLU A 792 -61.11 9.85 -30.91
C GLU A 792 -62.54 10.17 -31.37
N LYS A 793 -62.83 10.02 -32.68
CA LYS A 793 -64.16 10.24 -33.25
C LYS A 793 -65.07 9.02 -33.16
N ASP A 794 -64.51 7.84 -32.90
CA ASP A 794 -65.24 6.58 -32.81
C ASP A 794 -65.28 6.11 -31.35
N PRO A 795 -66.44 6.19 -30.66
CA PRO A 795 -66.55 5.83 -29.25
C PRO A 795 -66.15 4.39 -28.94
N GLU A 796 -66.38 3.45 -29.86
CA GLU A 796 -66.06 2.03 -29.64
C GLU A 796 -64.55 1.76 -29.75
N LEU A 797 -63.87 2.43 -30.68
CA LEU A 797 -62.41 2.35 -30.77
C LEU A 797 -61.75 3.07 -29.60
N LYS A 798 -62.29 4.24 -29.21
CA LYS A 798 -61.79 5.01 -28.08
C LYS A 798 -61.85 4.23 -26.77
N ALA A 799 -62.91 3.45 -26.55
CA ALA A 799 -63.06 2.61 -25.36
C ALA A 799 -62.02 1.47 -25.30
N ARG A 800 -61.58 0.98 -26.46
CA ARG A 800 -60.61 -0.11 -26.62
C ARG A 800 -59.15 0.35 -26.75
N MET A 801 -58.91 1.65 -26.63
CA MET A 801 -57.59 2.26 -26.84
C MET A 801 -56.77 2.30 -25.54
N ILE A 802 -55.56 1.74 -25.58
CA ILE A 802 -54.55 1.85 -24.54
C ILE A 802 -53.45 2.81 -25.00
N ARG A 803 -52.97 3.65 -24.07
CA ARG A 803 -51.85 4.57 -24.28
C ARG A 803 -50.71 4.21 -23.34
N VAL A 804 -49.49 4.20 -23.86
CA VAL A 804 -48.28 4.01 -23.07
C VAL A 804 -47.31 5.14 -23.35
N ASN A 805 -46.64 5.62 -22.30
CA ASN A 805 -45.57 6.59 -22.47
C ASN A 805 -44.44 5.95 -23.26
N SER A 806 -44.11 6.53 -24.41
CA SER A 806 -42.95 6.10 -25.16
C SER A 806 -41.69 6.62 -24.45
N LEU A 807 -40.63 5.82 -24.42
CA LEU A 807 -39.34 6.26 -23.92
C LEU A 807 -38.56 6.97 -25.03
N ASP A 808 -39.04 8.14 -25.43
CA ASP A 808 -38.48 8.93 -26.50
C ASP A 808 -38.31 10.41 -26.15
N ILE A 809 -37.65 11.15 -27.02
CA ILE A 809 -37.66 12.61 -27.02
C ILE A 809 -37.73 13.12 -28.45
N GLN A 810 -38.67 14.03 -28.72
CA GLN A 810 -38.73 14.82 -29.95
C GLN A 810 -38.10 16.19 -29.69
N TYR A 811 -37.18 16.65 -30.55
CA TYR A 811 -36.43 17.88 -30.30
C TYR A 811 -36.14 18.69 -31.56
N PHE A 812 -35.86 19.98 -31.33
CA PHE A 812 -35.31 20.92 -32.31
C PHE A 812 -33.84 21.15 -31.96
N GLY A 813 -32.90 20.73 -32.82
CA GLY A 813 -31.47 20.81 -32.56
C GLY A 813 -30.83 22.09 -33.10
N PHE A 814 -29.78 22.57 -32.43
CA PHE A 814 -28.85 23.58 -32.94
C PHE A 814 -27.48 22.94 -33.17
N CYS A 815 -26.92 23.04 -34.38
CA CYS A 815 -25.60 22.47 -34.68
C CYS A 815 -24.48 23.48 -34.37
N PHE A 816 -23.59 23.12 -33.44
CA PHE A 816 -22.47 23.95 -32.98
C PHE A 816 -21.30 23.99 -33.97
N ASN A 817 -21.20 23.06 -34.93
CA ASN A 817 -20.11 23.01 -35.91
C ASN A 817 -20.00 24.29 -36.77
N LYS A 818 -21.14 24.91 -37.08
CA LYS A 818 -21.24 26.10 -37.96
C LYS A 818 -22.01 27.24 -37.32
N ILE A 819 -22.08 27.26 -35.98
CA ILE A 819 -22.94 28.20 -35.25
C ILE A 819 -22.32 29.60 -35.13
N ASP A 820 -21.00 29.73 -35.33
CA ASP A 820 -20.22 30.92 -35.00
C ASP A 820 -20.66 32.20 -35.73
N GLU A 821 -21.19 32.06 -36.94
CA GLU A 821 -21.67 33.18 -37.78
C GLU A 821 -23.18 33.41 -37.64
N THR A 822 -23.83 32.78 -36.67
CA THR A 822 -25.29 32.83 -36.48
C THR A 822 -25.66 33.43 -35.12
N PRO A 823 -26.85 34.04 -34.96
CA PRO A 823 -27.32 34.48 -33.65
C PRO A 823 -27.44 33.35 -32.63
N PHE A 824 -27.56 32.11 -33.11
CA PHE A 824 -27.71 30.94 -32.26
C PHE A 824 -26.45 30.61 -31.47
N LYS A 825 -25.29 31.23 -31.74
CA LYS A 825 -24.09 31.13 -30.89
C LYS A 825 -24.38 31.61 -29.49
N ASP A 826 -25.17 32.68 -29.36
CA ASP A 826 -25.57 33.22 -28.07
C ASP A 826 -26.61 32.32 -27.40
N VAL A 827 -26.26 31.77 -26.24
CA VAL A 827 -27.17 30.92 -25.45
C VAL A 827 -28.48 31.62 -25.12
N ARG A 828 -28.49 32.96 -24.96
CA ARG A 828 -29.71 33.73 -24.70
C ARG A 828 -30.71 33.63 -25.84
N VAL A 829 -30.25 33.56 -27.10
CA VAL A 829 -31.13 33.37 -28.26
C VAL A 829 -31.74 31.96 -28.25
N ARG A 830 -30.94 30.91 -27.99
CA ARG A 830 -31.45 29.52 -27.91
C ARG A 830 -32.43 29.33 -26.75
N ARG A 831 -32.14 29.94 -25.59
CA ARG A 831 -33.04 29.97 -24.43
C ARG A 831 -34.31 30.74 -24.74
N ALA A 832 -34.22 31.89 -25.41
CA ALA A 832 -35.38 32.66 -25.84
C ALA A 832 -36.29 31.82 -26.75
N MET A 833 -35.71 31.16 -27.76
CA MET A 833 -36.45 30.26 -28.64
C MET A 833 -37.13 29.11 -27.88
N SER A 834 -36.51 28.59 -26.83
CA SER A 834 -37.12 27.55 -25.99
C SER A 834 -38.36 28.05 -25.22
N TYR A 835 -38.35 29.31 -24.77
CA TYR A 835 -39.49 30.00 -24.13
C TYR A 835 -40.61 30.39 -25.11
N MET A 836 -40.35 30.44 -26.43
CA MET A 836 -41.34 30.80 -27.46
C MET A 836 -42.30 29.66 -27.80
N ILE A 837 -41.96 28.42 -27.45
CA ILE A 837 -42.74 27.25 -27.86
C ILE A 837 -43.79 26.90 -26.81
N ASP A 838 -45.04 27.11 -27.18
CA ASP A 838 -46.22 26.54 -26.53
C ASP A 838 -46.33 25.05 -26.96
N ARG A 839 -45.78 24.19 -26.10
CA ARG A 839 -45.71 22.74 -26.32
C ARG A 839 -47.08 22.07 -26.21
N GLU A 840 -47.97 22.59 -25.37
CA GLU A 840 -49.34 22.08 -25.25
C GLU A 840 -50.11 22.34 -26.53
N LYS A 841 -50.07 23.58 -27.03
CA LYS A 841 -50.68 23.92 -28.32
C LYS A 841 -50.04 23.20 -29.50
N TYR A 842 -48.72 22.98 -29.47
CA TYR A 842 -48.02 22.16 -30.46
C TYR A 842 -48.58 20.73 -30.50
N LEU A 843 -48.79 20.09 -29.34
CA LEU A 843 -49.40 18.75 -29.25
C LEU A 843 -50.88 18.75 -29.60
N GLU A 844 -51.63 19.80 -29.25
CA GLU A 844 -53.04 19.96 -29.61
C GLU A 844 -53.23 20.00 -31.13
N ILE A 845 -52.45 20.82 -31.84
CA ILE A 845 -52.56 20.98 -33.30
C ILE A 845 -52.16 19.71 -34.04
N LEU A 846 -51.12 19.00 -33.57
CA LEU A 846 -50.56 17.85 -34.28
C LEU A 846 -51.25 16.54 -33.94
N TYR A 847 -51.59 16.34 -32.66
CA TYR A 847 -51.97 15.03 -32.12
C TYR A 847 -53.20 15.12 -31.20
N MET A 848 -53.99 16.20 -31.25
CA MET A 848 -55.18 16.41 -30.40
C MET A 848 -54.86 16.29 -28.90
N GLY A 849 -53.67 16.72 -28.50
CA GLY A 849 -53.22 16.68 -27.11
C GLY A 849 -52.62 15.33 -26.69
N HIS A 850 -52.48 14.38 -27.62
CA HIS A 850 -51.82 13.11 -27.33
C HIS A 850 -50.30 13.22 -27.45
N GLY A 851 -49.70 13.43 -26.30
CA GLY A 851 -48.27 13.39 -26.05
C GLY A 851 -48.02 14.05 -24.69
N ILE A 852 -46.76 14.15 -24.31
CA ILE A 852 -46.35 14.81 -23.08
C ILE A 852 -45.43 15.98 -23.45
N PRO A 853 -45.74 17.23 -23.04
CA PRO A 853 -44.80 18.34 -23.18
C PRO A 853 -43.46 18.03 -22.52
N ALA A 854 -42.38 18.06 -23.28
CA ALA A 854 -41.06 17.74 -22.74
C ALA A 854 -40.52 18.94 -21.95
N LYS A 855 -40.24 18.72 -20.66
CA LYS A 855 -39.58 19.71 -19.79
C LYS A 855 -38.05 19.59 -19.83
N GLY A 856 -37.56 18.42 -20.23
CA GLY A 856 -36.16 18.03 -20.27
C GLY A 856 -35.96 16.89 -21.24
N LEU A 857 -34.85 16.18 -21.05
CA LEU A 857 -34.43 15.06 -21.87
C LEU A 857 -35.21 13.79 -21.53
N PHE A 858 -35.34 13.48 -20.25
CA PHE A 858 -35.86 12.17 -19.83
C PHE A 858 -37.39 12.11 -19.90
N PRO A 859 -37.98 11.10 -20.56
CA PRO A 859 -39.42 10.90 -20.61
C PRO A 859 -40.00 10.33 -19.29
N PRO A 860 -41.28 10.59 -18.99
CA PRO A 860 -41.98 9.91 -17.90
C PRO A 860 -42.04 8.40 -18.14
N GLY A 861 -41.51 7.62 -17.20
CA GLY A 861 -41.35 6.16 -17.34
C GLY A 861 -39.93 5.69 -17.07
N LEU A 862 -38.95 6.60 -17.09
CA LEU A 862 -37.60 6.37 -16.56
C LEU A 862 -37.50 6.82 -15.10
N ASP A 863 -36.76 6.08 -14.28
CA ASP A 863 -36.52 6.43 -12.87
C ASP A 863 -35.76 7.77 -12.71
N THR A 864 -34.99 8.19 -13.72
CA THR A 864 -34.31 9.49 -13.73
C THR A 864 -35.23 10.68 -13.98
N TYR A 865 -36.43 10.46 -14.53
CA TYR A 865 -37.38 11.53 -14.82
C TYR A 865 -37.67 12.35 -13.57
N ASN A 866 -37.57 13.68 -13.67
CA ASN A 866 -37.86 14.59 -12.59
C ASN A 866 -39.16 15.36 -12.89
N PRO A 867 -40.31 14.99 -12.31
CA PRO A 867 -41.57 15.68 -12.57
C PRO A 867 -41.56 17.16 -12.14
N SER A 868 -40.69 17.51 -11.18
CA SER A 868 -40.50 18.85 -10.63
C SER A 868 -39.50 19.71 -11.43
N LEU A 869 -38.87 19.15 -12.47
CA LEU A 869 -38.05 19.92 -13.39
C LEU A 869 -38.94 20.96 -14.08
N ARG A 870 -38.57 22.25 -13.99
CA ARG A 870 -39.35 23.33 -14.62
C ARG A 870 -39.09 23.43 -16.12
N GLY A 871 -37.84 23.26 -16.56
CA GLY A 871 -37.46 23.43 -17.97
C GLY A 871 -37.76 24.84 -18.51
N TYR A 872 -38.04 24.92 -19.81
CA TYR A 872 -38.43 26.15 -20.52
C TYR A 872 -39.94 26.18 -20.78
N GLU A 873 -40.73 26.48 -19.76
CA GLU A 873 -42.19 26.68 -19.90
C GLU A 873 -42.50 27.85 -20.85
N TYR A 874 -43.62 27.83 -21.56
CA TYR A 874 -43.97 28.91 -22.51
C TYR A 874 -44.06 30.27 -21.81
N ASN A 875 -43.19 31.21 -22.19
CA ASN A 875 -43.10 32.55 -21.58
C ASN A 875 -42.67 33.59 -22.63
N PRO A 876 -43.61 34.16 -23.40
CA PRO A 876 -43.34 35.17 -24.42
C PRO A 876 -42.60 36.40 -23.93
N GLU A 877 -42.88 36.85 -22.70
CA GLU A 877 -42.25 38.02 -22.09
C GLU A 877 -40.77 37.76 -21.84
N LYS A 878 -40.44 36.61 -21.25
CA LYS A 878 -39.05 36.19 -21.00
C LYS A 878 -38.30 35.96 -22.30
N ALA A 879 -38.94 35.38 -23.31
CA ALA A 879 -38.34 35.20 -24.64
C ALA A 879 -37.94 36.56 -25.27
N ARG A 880 -38.83 37.55 -25.24
CA ARG A 880 -38.54 38.91 -25.75
C ARG A 880 -37.46 39.62 -24.93
N GLU A 881 -37.46 39.44 -23.61
CA GLU A 881 -36.41 39.97 -22.74
C GLU A 881 -35.03 39.43 -23.13
N LEU A 882 -34.90 38.10 -23.25
CA LEU A 882 -33.64 37.45 -23.63
C LEU A 882 -33.17 37.83 -25.03
N LEU A 883 -34.09 37.96 -26.01
CA LEU A 883 -33.74 38.46 -27.34
C LEU A 883 -33.22 39.90 -27.30
N ARG A 884 -33.86 40.78 -26.53
CA ARG A 884 -33.39 42.17 -26.35
C ARG A 884 -32.03 42.24 -25.68
N GLU A 885 -31.79 41.43 -24.65
CA GLU A 885 -30.47 41.31 -24.01
C GLU A 885 -29.39 40.78 -24.98
N ALA A 886 -29.77 39.90 -25.90
CA ALA A 886 -28.92 39.38 -26.97
C ALA A 886 -28.72 40.37 -28.13
N GLY A 887 -29.38 41.53 -28.12
CA GLY A 887 -29.25 42.56 -29.16
C GLY A 887 -30.27 42.48 -30.30
N TYR A 888 -31.33 41.68 -30.14
CA TYR A 888 -32.37 41.41 -31.15
C TYR A 888 -33.78 41.81 -30.69
N PRO A 889 -34.06 43.09 -30.35
CA PRO A 889 -35.33 43.52 -29.77
C PRO A 889 -36.55 43.29 -30.68
N ASP A 890 -36.37 43.29 -32.00
CA ASP A 890 -37.42 43.11 -33.01
C ASP A 890 -37.43 41.69 -33.64
N GLY A 891 -36.65 40.75 -33.08
CA GLY A 891 -36.43 39.43 -33.66
C GLY A 891 -35.10 39.31 -34.41
N LEU A 892 -34.89 38.17 -35.08
CA LEU A 892 -33.65 37.91 -35.80
C LEU A 892 -33.71 38.53 -37.21
N PRO A 893 -32.62 39.17 -37.69
CA PRO A 893 -32.66 40.03 -38.89
C PRO A 893 -32.79 39.26 -40.21
N ASP A 894 -32.33 38.00 -40.24
CA ASP A 894 -32.23 37.19 -41.44
C ASP A 894 -33.27 36.06 -41.49
N LYS A 895 -33.32 35.39 -42.65
CA LYS A 895 -34.05 34.13 -42.81
C LYS A 895 -33.12 32.96 -42.51
N TYR A 896 -33.57 32.02 -41.69
CA TYR A 896 -32.78 30.86 -41.27
C TYR A 896 -33.40 29.56 -41.77
N TYR A 897 -32.58 28.57 -42.10
CA TYR A 897 -33.06 27.29 -42.60
C TYR A 897 -33.35 26.32 -41.45
N LEU A 898 -34.52 25.66 -41.50
CA LEU A 898 -34.88 24.51 -40.69
C LEU A 898 -34.86 23.26 -41.60
N ASP A 899 -33.84 22.43 -41.45
CA ASP A 899 -33.68 21.21 -42.24
C ASP A 899 -34.44 20.04 -41.60
N ILE A 900 -35.24 19.33 -42.38
CA ILE A 900 -36.06 18.20 -41.92
C ILE A 900 -36.10 17.07 -42.96
N SER A 901 -36.56 15.89 -42.54
CA SER A 901 -36.91 14.83 -43.48
C SER A 901 -38.20 15.13 -44.25
N SER A 902 -38.34 14.55 -45.44
CA SER A 902 -39.49 14.73 -46.33
C SER A 902 -40.78 14.03 -45.87
N SER A 903 -40.81 13.52 -44.64
CA SER A 903 -42.01 12.96 -44.02
C SER A 903 -43.08 14.03 -43.86
N LYS A 904 -44.33 13.72 -44.23
CA LYS A 904 -45.49 14.61 -44.03
C LYS A 904 -45.65 15.04 -42.57
N VAL A 905 -45.33 14.15 -41.63
CA VAL A 905 -45.37 14.44 -40.18
C VAL A 905 -44.35 15.51 -39.81
N ASN A 906 -43.12 15.41 -40.29
CA ASN A 906 -42.07 16.38 -39.97
C ASN A 906 -42.28 17.73 -40.65
N ILE A 907 -42.83 17.75 -41.87
CA ILE A 907 -43.25 18.99 -42.54
C ILE A 907 -44.28 19.71 -41.68
N ARG A 908 -45.31 18.99 -41.22
CA ARG A 908 -46.36 19.58 -40.39
C ARG A 908 -45.83 20.10 -39.05
N ARG A 909 -44.92 19.36 -38.39
CA ARG A 909 -44.23 19.80 -37.17
C ARG A 909 -43.45 21.09 -37.39
N ALA A 910 -42.69 21.16 -38.48
CA ALA A 910 -41.87 22.32 -38.83
C ALA A 910 -42.72 23.57 -39.14
N GLU A 911 -43.86 23.41 -39.82
CA GLU A 911 -44.82 24.51 -40.07
C GLU A 911 -45.34 25.11 -38.76
N VAL A 912 -45.78 24.27 -37.82
CA VAL A 912 -46.30 24.73 -36.52
C VAL A 912 -45.22 25.48 -35.74
N LEU A 913 -43.98 24.97 -35.72
CA LEU A 913 -42.86 25.65 -35.06
C LEU A 913 -42.50 26.97 -35.75
N ALA A 914 -42.45 27.00 -37.09
CA ALA A 914 -42.19 28.21 -37.85
C ALA A 914 -43.24 29.30 -37.57
N ASP A 915 -44.52 28.93 -37.46
CA ASP A 915 -45.60 29.86 -37.12
C ASP A 915 -45.48 30.41 -35.68
N GLN A 916 -45.01 29.60 -34.72
CA GLN A 916 -44.74 30.06 -33.36
C GLN A 916 -43.55 31.03 -33.31
N PHE A 917 -42.43 30.69 -33.96
CA PHE A 917 -41.24 31.54 -34.01
C PHE A 917 -41.47 32.86 -34.76
N LYS A 918 -42.30 32.85 -35.81
CA LYS A 918 -42.64 34.05 -36.59
C LYS A 918 -43.30 35.15 -35.75
N GLN A 919 -44.03 34.80 -34.69
CA GLN A 919 -44.66 35.75 -33.76
C GLN A 919 -43.64 36.58 -32.96
N PHE A 920 -42.38 36.15 -32.95
CA PHE A 920 -41.25 36.81 -32.28
C PHE A 920 -40.24 37.39 -33.29
N GLY A 921 -40.60 37.51 -34.56
CA GLY A 921 -39.73 38.06 -35.61
C GLY A 921 -38.63 37.10 -36.04
N ILE A 922 -38.79 35.78 -35.85
CA ILE A 922 -37.83 34.77 -36.31
C ILE A 922 -38.41 34.07 -37.55
N ASN A 923 -37.78 34.28 -38.71
CA ASN A 923 -38.25 33.74 -39.99
C ASN A 923 -37.51 32.44 -40.35
N LEU A 924 -38.21 31.31 -40.28
CA LEU A 924 -37.67 30.00 -40.66
C LEU A 924 -38.10 29.59 -42.08
N GLU A 925 -37.16 29.10 -42.89
CA GLU A 925 -37.40 28.42 -44.17
C GLU A 925 -37.24 26.91 -44.02
N ILE A 926 -38.30 26.16 -44.29
CA ILE A 926 -38.29 24.70 -44.18
C ILE A 926 -37.63 24.10 -45.43
N ARG A 927 -36.60 23.27 -45.25
CA ARG A 927 -35.96 22.50 -46.32
C ARG A 927 -36.09 21.00 -46.05
N THR A 928 -36.59 20.26 -47.03
CA THR A 928 -36.85 18.82 -46.90
C THR A 928 -35.84 17.99 -47.68
N ARG A 929 -35.46 16.83 -47.13
CA ARG A 929 -34.63 15.80 -47.80
C ARG A 929 -35.18 14.40 -47.52
N PRO A 930 -34.96 13.40 -48.39
CA PRO A 930 -35.19 11.99 -48.06
C PRO A 930 -34.44 11.59 -46.77
N TRP A 931 -34.96 10.62 -46.00
CA TRP A 931 -34.45 10.31 -44.65
C TRP A 931 -32.95 10.03 -44.58
N GLY A 932 -32.41 9.15 -45.44
CA GLY A 932 -30.98 8.83 -45.46
C GLY A 932 -30.12 10.07 -45.75
N GLU A 933 -30.47 10.82 -46.80
CA GLU A 933 -29.75 12.06 -47.15
C GLU A 933 -29.85 13.12 -46.05
N PHE A 934 -31.02 13.24 -45.39
CA PHE A 934 -31.22 14.14 -44.27
C PHE A 934 -30.33 13.79 -43.07
N LEU A 935 -30.29 12.51 -42.67
CA LEU A 935 -29.44 12.04 -41.58
C LEU A 935 -27.97 12.30 -41.88
N ASP A 936 -27.50 11.93 -43.08
CA ASP A 936 -26.10 12.17 -43.47
C ASP A 936 -25.75 13.66 -43.43
N PHE A 937 -26.67 14.53 -43.88
CA PHE A 937 -26.49 15.99 -43.86
C PHE A 937 -26.40 16.55 -42.42
N VAL A 938 -27.21 16.01 -41.50
CA VAL A 938 -27.18 16.37 -40.08
C VAL A 938 -25.90 15.84 -39.42
N HIS A 939 -25.53 14.57 -39.65
CA HIS A 939 -24.33 13.96 -39.07
C HIS A 939 -23.03 14.63 -39.55
N ARG A 940 -22.99 15.18 -40.78
CA ARG A 940 -21.86 16.01 -41.25
C ARG A 940 -21.84 17.44 -40.67
N GLY A 941 -22.81 17.78 -39.81
CA GLY A 941 -22.89 19.09 -39.16
C GLY A 941 -23.20 20.23 -40.14
N GLU A 942 -23.95 19.94 -41.21
CA GLU A 942 -24.30 20.93 -42.23
C GLU A 942 -25.65 21.62 -41.97
N ALA A 943 -26.54 20.98 -41.19
CA ALA A 943 -27.82 21.55 -40.78
C ALA A 943 -27.66 22.42 -39.52
N ILE A 944 -27.75 23.75 -39.64
CA ILE A 944 -27.66 24.67 -38.49
C ILE A 944 -28.82 24.42 -37.50
N MET A 945 -30.02 24.22 -38.02
CA MET A 945 -31.21 23.87 -37.24
C MET A 945 -31.93 22.70 -37.90
N PHE A 946 -32.37 21.75 -37.09
CA PHE A 946 -33.01 20.53 -37.58
C PHE A 946 -34.05 19.96 -36.60
N LEU A 947 -34.97 19.15 -37.11
CA LEU A 947 -35.88 18.36 -36.29
C LEU A 947 -35.48 16.89 -36.30
N LEU A 948 -35.29 16.34 -35.10
CA LEU A 948 -35.03 14.91 -34.89
C LEU A 948 -35.80 14.40 -33.68
N GLY A 949 -35.69 13.10 -33.46
CA GLY A 949 -36.10 12.46 -32.24
C GLY A 949 -35.18 11.30 -31.92
N TRP A 950 -35.26 10.84 -30.69
CA TRP A 950 -34.49 9.72 -30.18
C TRP A 950 -35.42 8.81 -29.37
N ASN A 951 -35.38 7.50 -29.61
CA ASN A 951 -36.00 6.52 -28.72
C ASN A 951 -34.87 5.74 -28.06
N THR A 952 -35.04 5.34 -26.80
CA THR A 952 -34.03 4.49 -26.16
C THR A 952 -34.08 3.05 -26.68
N ASP A 953 -32.90 2.48 -26.89
CA ASP A 953 -32.75 1.08 -27.28
C ASP A 953 -32.82 0.13 -26.08
N ASN A 954 -32.43 0.61 -24.89
CA ASN A 954 -32.18 -0.22 -23.72
C ASN A 954 -32.87 0.27 -22.42
N GLY A 955 -33.63 1.36 -22.46
CA GLY A 955 -34.31 1.89 -21.27
C GLY A 955 -33.39 2.57 -20.25
N ASP A 956 -32.09 2.73 -20.54
CA ASP A 956 -31.12 3.33 -19.64
C ASP A 956 -30.94 4.84 -19.94
N PRO A 957 -30.86 5.72 -18.91
CA PRO A 957 -30.58 7.15 -19.10
C PRO A 957 -29.31 7.46 -19.89
N ASP A 958 -28.28 6.60 -19.79
CA ASP A 958 -27.04 6.66 -20.58
C ASP A 958 -27.31 6.68 -22.08
N ASN A 959 -28.25 5.86 -22.56
CA ASN A 959 -28.58 5.74 -23.97
C ASN A 959 -29.34 6.96 -24.51
N PHE A 960 -29.72 7.92 -23.67
CA PHE A 960 -30.06 9.28 -24.12
C PHE A 960 -28.84 10.21 -24.06
N LEU A 961 -28.15 10.23 -22.91
CA LEU A 961 -27.11 11.21 -22.65
C LEU A 961 -25.87 11.03 -23.52
N PHE A 962 -25.32 9.82 -23.57
CA PHE A 962 -24.07 9.54 -24.26
C PHE A 962 -24.20 9.72 -25.79
N PRO A 963 -25.21 9.15 -26.47
CA PRO A 963 -25.36 9.36 -27.91
C PRO A 963 -25.67 10.81 -28.27
N LEU A 964 -26.54 11.50 -27.52
CA LEU A 964 -27.01 12.83 -27.93
C LEU A 964 -26.10 13.99 -27.51
N PHE A 965 -25.31 13.86 -26.45
CA PHE A 965 -24.59 15.00 -25.85
C PHE A 965 -23.10 14.77 -25.56
N HIS A 966 -22.61 13.53 -25.53
CA HIS A 966 -21.18 13.32 -25.30
C HIS A 966 -20.37 13.74 -26.54
N SER A 967 -19.25 14.42 -26.32
CA SER A 967 -18.30 14.83 -27.37
C SER A 967 -17.73 13.69 -28.24
N LYS A 968 -17.69 12.45 -27.75
CA LYS A 968 -17.23 11.27 -28.52
C LYS A 968 -18.27 10.80 -29.53
N SER A 969 -19.52 11.20 -29.37
CA SER A 969 -20.65 10.78 -30.21
C SER A 969 -20.95 11.76 -31.35
N ILE A 970 -20.11 12.77 -31.56
CA ILE A 970 -20.34 13.81 -32.58
C ILE A 970 -20.50 13.20 -33.97
N GLY A 971 -21.57 13.62 -34.68
CA GLY A 971 -21.89 13.14 -36.02
C GLY A 971 -22.58 11.77 -36.00
N GLU A 972 -21.98 10.77 -36.64
CA GLU A 972 -22.58 9.42 -36.80
C GLU A 972 -22.81 8.68 -35.47
N GLY A 973 -22.14 9.08 -34.38
CA GLY A 973 -22.38 8.54 -33.04
C GLY A 973 -23.70 9.01 -32.39
N GLY A 974 -24.44 9.94 -33.00
CA GLY A 974 -25.75 10.40 -32.56
C GLY A 974 -25.80 11.86 -32.09
N ASN A 975 -24.67 12.47 -31.72
CA ASN A 975 -24.60 13.86 -31.26
C ASN A 975 -24.56 14.77 -32.48
N SER A 976 -25.74 14.88 -33.09
CA SER A 976 -26.06 15.70 -34.26
C SER A 976 -25.95 17.20 -33.99
N THR A 977 -25.99 17.59 -32.72
CA THR A 977 -25.84 19.00 -32.33
C THR A 977 -24.38 19.45 -32.33
N TYR A 978 -23.40 18.53 -32.38
CA TYR A 978 -21.98 18.87 -32.20
C TYR A 978 -21.71 19.55 -30.85
N TYR A 979 -22.60 19.35 -29.87
CA TYR A 979 -22.45 19.89 -28.53
C TYR A 979 -21.26 19.23 -27.84
N SER A 980 -20.46 20.04 -27.12
CA SER A 980 -19.29 19.57 -26.40
C SER A 980 -19.12 20.41 -25.14
N ASN A 981 -19.32 19.79 -23.98
CA ASN A 981 -19.08 20.41 -22.69
C ASN A 981 -18.33 19.39 -21.80
N PRO A 982 -17.06 19.67 -21.43
CA PRO A 982 -16.26 18.73 -20.65
C PRO A 982 -16.89 18.33 -19.31
N GLU A 983 -17.68 19.19 -18.68
CA GLU A 983 -18.36 18.85 -17.43
C GLU A 983 -19.56 17.93 -17.67
N VAL A 984 -20.27 18.09 -18.79
CA VAL A 984 -21.34 17.15 -19.17
C VAL A 984 -20.74 15.80 -19.52
N ASP A 985 -19.68 15.75 -20.33
CA ASP A 985 -18.95 14.51 -20.63
C ASP A 985 -18.54 13.80 -19.34
N ARG A 986 -17.95 14.53 -18.38
CA ARG A 986 -17.55 13.99 -17.07
C ARG A 986 -18.73 13.40 -16.29
N LEU A 987 -19.87 14.09 -16.25
CA LEU A 987 -21.07 13.61 -15.54
C LEU A 987 -21.66 12.36 -16.20
N ILE A 988 -21.65 12.29 -17.53
CA ILE A 988 -22.08 11.10 -18.27
C ILE A 988 -21.17 9.92 -17.92
N GLU A 989 -19.84 10.10 -18.03
CA GLU A 989 -18.85 9.06 -17.73
C GLU A 989 -18.91 8.62 -16.25
N LEU A 990 -19.18 9.53 -15.31
CA LEU A 990 -19.40 9.19 -13.90
C LEU A 990 -20.67 8.36 -13.70
N GLY A 991 -21.79 8.76 -14.31
CA GLY A 991 -23.04 8.02 -14.20
C GLY A 991 -22.98 6.63 -14.82
N MET A 992 -22.19 6.44 -15.88
CA MET A 992 -21.93 5.11 -16.48
C MET A 992 -21.20 4.16 -15.50
N GLN A 993 -20.37 4.72 -14.61
CA GLN A 993 -19.49 3.99 -13.68
C GLN A 993 -20.08 3.86 -12.27
N GLU A 994 -21.08 4.66 -11.91
CA GLU A 994 -21.68 4.70 -10.57
C GLU A 994 -22.53 3.44 -10.30
N LEU A 995 -22.15 2.68 -9.27
CA LEU A 995 -22.81 1.44 -8.87
C LEU A 995 -24.07 1.70 -8.04
N ASN A 996 -24.16 2.84 -7.34
CA ASN A 996 -25.32 3.21 -6.55
C ASN A 996 -26.43 3.83 -7.43
N PRO A 997 -27.61 3.20 -7.57
CA PRO A 997 -28.67 3.68 -8.45
C PRO A 997 -29.17 5.09 -8.13
N GLN A 998 -29.25 5.46 -6.85
CA GLN A 998 -29.75 6.78 -6.44
C GLN A 998 -28.75 7.89 -6.75
N ARG A 999 -27.47 7.69 -6.43
CA ARG A 999 -26.40 8.63 -6.82
C ARG A 999 -26.30 8.78 -8.33
N ARG A 1000 -26.45 7.67 -9.06
CA ARG A 1000 -26.49 7.67 -10.52
C ARG A 1000 -27.62 8.56 -11.07
N ILE A 1001 -28.82 8.46 -10.49
CA ILE A 1001 -29.95 9.33 -10.84
C ILE A 1001 -29.63 10.81 -10.59
N GLU A 1002 -29.03 11.14 -9.44
CA GLU A 1002 -28.63 12.50 -9.10
C GLU A 1002 -27.59 13.07 -10.09
N ILE A 1003 -26.57 12.28 -10.43
CA ILE A 1003 -25.53 12.63 -11.41
C ILE A 1003 -26.16 12.94 -12.78
N TYR A 1004 -27.06 12.08 -13.26
CA TYR A 1004 -27.71 12.29 -14.56
C TYR A 1004 -28.69 13.47 -14.57
N ARG A 1005 -29.39 13.73 -13.46
CA ARG A 1005 -30.23 14.93 -13.33
C ARG A 1005 -29.38 16.22 -13.34
N GLU A 1006 -28.19 16.17 -12.77
CA GLU A 1006 -27.24 17.30 -12.85
C GLU A 1006 -26.71 17.51 -14.28
N ALA A 1007 -26.45 16.42 -15.01
CA ALA A 1007 -26.11 16.50 -16.44
C ALA A 1007 -27.25 17.13 -17.26
N GLU A 1008 -28.49 16.67 -17.06
CA GLU A 1008 -29.68 17.23 -17.71
C GLU A 1008 -29.85 18.73 -17.41
N ARG A 1009 -29.61 19.15 -16.16
CA ARG A 1009 -29.66 20.57 -15.76
C ARG A 1009 -28.66 21.42 -16.54
N LYS A 1010 -27.41 20.96 -16.69
CA LYS A 1010 -26.37 21.67 -17.46
C LYS A 1010 -26.70 21.71 -18.94
N ILE A 1011 -27.21 20.62 -19.50
CA ILE A 1011 -27.67 20.57 -20.88
C ILE A 1011 -28.80 21.57 -21.11
N LEU A 1012 -29.77 21.65 -20.19
CA LEU A 1012 -30.82 22.67 -20.25
C LEU A 1012 -30.25 24.09 -20.22
N GLU A 1013 -29.30 24.36 -19.32
CA GLU A 1013 -28.63 25.66 -19.25
C GLU A 1013 -27.95 26.02 -20.58
N ASP A 1014 -27.23 25.08 -21.20
CA ASP A 1014 -26.56 25.34 -22.47
C ASP A 1014 -27.51 25.39 -23.67
N ALA A 1015 -28.73 24.87 -23.53
CA ALA A 1015 -29.78 24.84 -24.54
C ALA A 1015 -29.28 24.42 -25.94
N PRO A 1016 -28.59 23.27 -26.09
CA PRO A 1016 -28.13 22.79 -27.40
C PRO A 1016 -29.27 22.29 -28.30
N MET A 1017 -30.43 22.00 -27.69
CA MET A 1017 -31.66 21.66 -28.37
C MET A 1017 -32.87 22.16 -27.56
N ILE A 1018 -34.00 22.34 -28.24
CA ILE A 1018 -35.31 22.59 -27.63
C ILE A 1018 -36.01 21.25 -27.50
N PHE A 1019 -36.20 20.77 -26.27
CA PHE A 1019 -37.02 19.60 -25.97
C PHE A 1019 -38.49 19.93 -26.28
N LEU A 1020 -39.13 19.20 -27.20
CA LEU A 1020 -40.49 19.50 -27.68
C LEU A 1020 -41.54 18.65 -26.96
N SER A 1021 -41.45 17.32 -27.11
CA SER A 1021 -42.46 16.39 -26.59
C SER A 1021 -41.94 14.96 -26.46
N HIS A 1022 -42.57 14.18 -25.60
CA HIS A 1022 -42.53 12.72 -25.58
C HIS A 1022 -43.84 12.17 -26.17
N LYS A 1023 -43.80 11.05 -26.89
CA LYS A 1023 -44.94 10.43 -27.57
C LYS A 1023 -45.72 9.50 -26.63
N TYR A 1024 -46.96 9.20 -27.03
CA TYR A 1024 -47.63 7.98 -26.59
C TYR A 1024 -47.54 6.93 -27.69
N ASP A 1025 -47.28 5.69 -27.29
CA ASP A 1025 -47.56 4.53 -28.14
C ASP A 1025 -49.02 4.12 -27.94
N ILE A 1026 -49.71 3.86 -29.05
CA ILE A 1026 -51.16 3.63 -29.08
C ILE A 1026 -51.44 2.19 -29.48
N TYR A 1027 -52.28 1.53 -28.70
CA TYR A 1027 -52.75 0.18 -28.97
C TYR A 1027 -54.27 0.14 -28.98
N LEU A 1028 -54.87 -0.69 -29.83
CA LEU A 1028 -56.25 -1.14 -29.65
C LEU A 1028 -56.25 -2.61 -29.25
N VAL A 1029 -57.13 -2.97 -28.32
CA VAL A 1029 -57.23 -4.31 -27.75
C VAL A 1029 -58.68 -4.75 -27.76
N GLN A 1030 -58.98 -5.96 -28.22
CA GLN A 1030 -60.35 -6.48 -28.18
C GLN A 1030 -60.83 -6.64 -26.73
N ASP A 1031 -62.14 -6.50 -26.53
CA ASP A 1031 -62.74 -6.55 -25.19
C ASP A 1031 -62.56 -7.92 -24.51
N ASP A 1032 -62.45 -8.99 -25.31
CA ASP A 1032 -62.21 -10.35 -24.84
C ASP A 1032 -60.72 -10.66 -24.61
N ILE A 1033 -59.81 -9.72 -24.89
CA ILE A 1033 -58.37 -9.89 -24.68
C ILE A 1033 -57.96 -9.27 -23.35
N MET A 1034 -57.46 -10.14 -22.48
CA MET A 1034 -57.07 -9.83 -21.10
C MET A 1034 -55.58 -10.07 -20.89
N GLY A 1035 -55.03 -9.49 -19.83
CA GLY A 1035 -53.62 -9.69 -19.46
C GLY A 1035 -52.59 -9.01 -20.36
N PHE A 1036 -53.02 -8.25 -21.37
CA PHE A 1036 -52.11 -7.42 -22.18
C PHE A 1036 -51.69 -6.17 -21.42
N LYS A 1037 -50.38 -6.00 -21.25
CA LYS A 1037 -49.77 -4.79 -20.71
C LYS A 1037 -48.63 -4.34 -21.64
N PRO A 1038 -48.84 -3.29 -22.43
CA PRO A 1038 -47.82 -2.79 -23.34
C PRO A 1038 -46.63 -2.22 -22.56
N ASN A 1039 -45.41 -2.49 -23.04
CA ASN A 1039 -44.18 -2.00 -22.43
C ASN A 1039 -43.73 -0.67 -23.09
N PRO A 1040 -43.24 0.31 -22.31
CA PRO A 1040 -42.63 1.54 -22.83
C PRO A 1040 -41.44 1.33 -23.80
N ILE A 1041 -40.80 0.17 -23.72
CA ILE A 1041 -39.76 -0.32 -24.62
C ILE A 1041 -40.45 -1.29 -25.59
N SER A 1042 -40.38 -0.98 -26.89
CA SER A 1042 -41.12 -1.74 -27.93
C SER A 1042 -40.85 -3.25 -27.92
N HIS A 1043 -39.61 -3.66 -27.62
CA HIS A 1043 -39.21 -5.06 -27.47
C HIS A 1043 -39.32 -5.61 -26.03
N GLY A 1044 -39.93 -4.88 -25.10
CA GLY A 1044 -40.17 -5.32 -23.72
C GLY A 1044 -41.57 -5.88 -23.47
N THR A 1045 -42.42 -6.00 -24.50
CA THR A 1045 -43.81 -6.45 -24.33
C THR A 1045 -43.91 -7.97 -24.21
N HIS A 1046 -44.50 -8.43 -23.10
CA HIS A 1046 -44.63 -9.85 -22.74
C HIS A 1046 -46.00 -10.43 -23.16
N TYR A 1047 -46.07 -11.05 -24.34
CA TYR A 1047 -47.31 -11.64 -24.86
C TYR A 1047 -47.64 -13.00 -24.23
N GLU A 1048 -46.70 -13.64 -23.51
CA GLU A 1048 -46.94 -14.87 -22.76
C GLU A 1048 -48.01 -14.71 -21.66
N HIS A 1049 -48.32 -13.48 -21.24
CA HIS A 1049 -49.31 -13.21 -20.22
C HIS A 1049 -50.73 -12.91 -20.77
N VAL A 1050 -50.87 -12.75 -22.09
CA VAL A 1050 -52.14 -12.43 -22.76
C VAL A 1050 -53.05 -13.65 -22.85
N TYR A 1051 -54.34 -13.50 -22.58
CA TYR A 1051 -55.33 -14.57 -22.67
C TYR A 1051 -56.69 -14.05 -23.17
N LYS A 1052 -57.53 -14.96 -23.69
CA LYS A 1052 -58.83 -14.62 -24.28
C LYS A 1052 -60.00 -15.12 -23.41
N GLU A 1053 -60.97 -14.25 -23.14
CA GLU A 1053 -62.28 -14.60 -22.58
C GLU A 1053 -63.12 -15.31 -23.66
N LEU A 1054 -63.48 -16.58 -23.45
CA LEU A 1054 -64.08 -17.46 -24.49
C LEU A 1054 -65.49 -17.94 -24.20
#